data_AF-A0A9D2SUF9-F1
#
_entry.id   AF-A0A9D2SUF9-F1
#
_cell.length_a   1.000
_cell.length_b   1.000
_cell.length_c   1.000
_cell.angle_alpha   90.00
_cell.angle_beta   90.00
_cell.angle_gamma   90.00
#
_symmetry.space_group_name_H-M   'P 1'
#
loop_
_entity.id
_entity.type
_entity.pdbx_description
1 polymer ?
#
loop_
_entity_poly.entity_id
_entity_poly.type
_entity_poly.pdbx_seq_one_letter_code
_entity_poly.pdbx_strand_id
1 'polypeptide(L)'
;MAWEDSSIDLDQWIEYYTIRRYGAYSENAVEAWMYLKDSVYSSSRGTVSNLMSQNPDLNLSLSKIKYSEADLEKAFLLLMKDYDVLSQSEGYLFDLEEIASQIIRNNQYSLLGEVRTAYNDKDLDAFAESKERLLDSFDLLDAIAQMSSSTLLGEWIGKAEDYAENYDDFSMDMFRINAKAMLTTWKNSVNTGLIDYAARNYNGLIKDVYKQVWSQYLDSLEENLRNGTEVEKANKYELYWAWVLDDKEYTRETLSDTVEIKALMEQVSEEMMSIDQDDLTYFAAAEANYEIASDGANGGYAKYAIDDSLSSYWDGGSVENEPTLIIDLKDDYHLDQIQVIPYYAGNDRYYHYEVYVSSDKLNWEKVAEKLTDEIQTQDGETFDVDVYARYVKIVGLYNSRVEVDSKNDSFHIAECNIKGTAAVDKDALNDQIAAAEQLKAEDYTENSWAAMQEALTAAKAVAEDSTASQAEIDQATAALSDAVAALEEAIDDTASDAAIKALQAMVEKANALGSDDAALQAAIEAAQAVLDEETPSATAVVTALLNLSEAMQAVNAGESVDALREDVQATIDFINENILNDTEGLRPAKVQALRDAVKAAQDVVDDPDASADELKAANKAMTKAAQELWEIVTKAELEALIEAANGYLDGDYTAESLEALQAAITAAQTVANNDDATTSEVTDAITDLANAIAGLESITLDT
;
A
#
# COMPACT_ATOMS: atom_id res chain seq x y z
N MET A 1 -27.93 28.70 -9.73
CA MET A 1 -28.94 29.77 -9.49
C MET A 1 -29.46 30.47 -10.74
N ALA A 2 -28.67 30.72 -11.80
CA ALA A 2 -29.19 31.40 -13.01
C ALA A 2 -30.33 30.64 -13.74
N TRP A 3 -30.45 29.33 -13.48
CA TRP A 3 -31.42 28.41 -14.08
C TRP A 3 -32.50 27.95 -13.09
N GLU A 4 -32.54 28.53 -11.89
CA GLU A 4 -33.47 28.15 -10.82
C GLU A 4 -34.41 29.31 -10.50
N ASP A 5 -35.72 29.03 -10.46
CA ASP A 5 -36.75 30.04 -10.10
C ASP A 5 -36.95 30.17 -8.57
N SER A 6 -36.32 29.29 -7.77
CA SER A 6 -36.41 29.26 -6.32
C SER A 6 -35.05 28.97 -5.66
N SER A 7 -34.95 29.20 -4.35
CA SER A 7 -33.79 28.74 -3.56
C SER A 7 -33.67 27.21 -3.65
N ILE A 8 -32.43 26.73 -3.72
CA ILE A 8 -32.11 25.31 -3.68
C ILE A 8 -31.88 24.85 -2.23
N ASP A 9 -32.01 23.54 -2.01
CA ASP A 9 -31.45 22.89 -0.83
C ASP A 9 -29.93 22.82 -1.02
N LEU A 10 -29.19 23.57 -0.21
CA LEU A 10 -27.74 23.68 -0.35
C LEU A 10 -27.02 22.40 0.08
N ASP A 11 -27.53 21.71 1.10
CA ASP A 11 -26.90 20.51 1.65
C ASP A 11 -27.01 19.38 0.62
N GLN A 12 -28.20 19.21 0.06
CA GLN A 12 -28.40 18.27 -1.06
C GLN A 12 -27.59 18.67 -2.31
N TRP A 13 -27.46 19.97 -2.59
CA TRP A 13 -26.65 20.41 -3.74
C TRP A 13 -25.16 20.10 -3.56
N ILE A 14 -24.64 20.25 -2.33
CA ILE A 14 -23.26 19.94 -1.92
C ILE A 14 -23.03 18.44 -2.00
N GLU A 15 -23.93 17.60 -1.49
CA GLU A 15 -23.83 16.14 -1.62
C GLU A 15 -23.68 15.72 -3.08
N TYR A 16 -24.55 16.22 -3.97
CA TYR A 16 -24.39 15.94 -5.39
C TYR A 16 -23.16 16.61 -6.01
N TYR A 17 -22.63 17.67 -5.40
CA TYR A 17 -21.45 18.41 -5.87
C TYR A 17 -20.18 17.62 -5.67
N THR A 18 -20.00 17.07 -4.47
CA THR A 18 -18.84 16.26 -4.14
C THR A 18 -18.80 15.03 -5.04
N ILE A 19 -19.92 14.32 -5.21
CA ILE A 19 -20.00 13.13 -6.07
C ILE A 19 -19.59 13.45 -7.52
N ARG A 20 -20.15 14.52 -8.11
CA ARG A 20 -19.86 14.87 -9.52
C ARG A 20 -18.47 15.46 -9.71
N ARG A 21 -17.89 16.07 -8.67
CA ARG A 21 -16.54 16.64 -8.70
C ARG A 21 -15.47 15.58 -8.51
N TYR A 22 -15.69 14.66 -7.58
CA TYR A 22 -14.72 13.61 -7.23
C TYR A 22 -14.88 12.36 -8.07
N GLY A 23 -16.05 12.14 -8.70
CA GLY A 23 -16.32 10.97 -9.52
C GLY A 23 -16.67 9.71 -8.72
N ALA A 24 -16.64 9.78 -7.39
CA ALA A 24 -17.02 8.72 -6.46
C ALA A 24 -17.83 9.29 -5.29
N TYR A 25 -18.66 8.43 -4.67
CA TYR A 25 -19.35 8.78 -3.43
C TYR A 25 -18.45 8.49 -2.23
N SER A 26 -18.36 9.44 -1.31
CA SER A 26 -17.68 9.30 -0.02
C SER A 26 -18.52 10.06 1.01
N GLU A 27 -18.91 9.38 2.09
CA GLU A 27 -19.65 10.00 3.19
C GLU A 27 -18.77 11.03 3.91
N ASN A 28 -17.50 10.70 4.15
CA ASN A 28 -16.53 11.61 4.76
C ASN A 28 -16.33 12.88 3.92
N ALA A 29 -16.26 12.77 2.59
CA ALA A 29 -16.16 13.93 1.71
C ALA A 29 -17.42 14.81 1.75
N VAL A 30 -18.61 14.22 1.81
CA VAL A 30 -19.86 14.99 1.96
C VAL A 30 -19.84 15.75 3.28
N GLU A 31 -19.46 15.09 4.37
CA GLU A 31 -19.37 15.69 5.71
C GLU A 31 -18.30 16.79 5.77
N ALA A 32 -17.12 16.57 5.19
CA ALA A 32 -16.07 17.59 5.05
C ALA A 32 -16.59 18.85 4.37
N TRP A 33 -17.36 18.71 3.30
CA TRP A 33 -17.96 19.86 2.62
C TRP A 33 -19.04 20.57 3.42
N MET A 34 -19.72 19.88 4.35
CA MET A 34 -20.62 20.53 5.30
C MET A 34 -19.83 21.39 6.29
N TYR A 35 -18.71 20.90 6.80
CA TYR A 35 -17.79 21.71 7.61
C TYR A 35 -17.28 22.92 6.83
N LEU A 36 -16.88 22.78 5.56
CA LEU A 36 -16.44 23.91 4.73
C LEU A 36 -17.55 24.93 4.49
N LYS A 37 -18.78 24.47 4.24
CA LYS A 37 -19.99 25.31 4.09
C LYS A 37 -20.21 26.16 5.35
N ASP A 38 -20.14 25.54 6.53
CA ASP A 38 -20.43 26.20 7.80
C ASP A 38 -19.23 27.02 8.35
N SER A 39 -18.03 26.79 7.80
CA SER A 39 -16.79 27.49 8.16
C SER A 39 -16.36 28.52 7.08
N VAL A 40 -15.41 28.18 6.22
CA VAL A 40 -14.73 29.08 5.27
C VAL A 40 -15.67 29.67 4.21
N TYR A 41 -16.78 28.99 3.88
CA TYR A 41 -17.79 29.46 2.94
C TYR A 41 -18.99 30.16 3.59
N SER A 42 -19.04 30.25 4.92
CA SER A 42 -20.18 30.81 5.66
C SER A 42 -20.31 32.33 5.58
N SER A 43 -19.26 33.05 5.14
CA SER A 43 -19.25 34.52 5.17
C SER A 43 -18.91 35.18 3.82
N SER A 44 -19.65 36.23 3.48
CA SER A 44 -19.58 36.92 2.18
C SER A 44 -18.46 37.97 2.05
N ARG A 45 -17.52 38.08 3.00
CA ARG A 45 -16.53 39.19 3.02
C ARG A 45 -15.13 38.81 3.52
N GLY A 46 -14.22 38.72 2.55
CA GLY A 46 -12.78 38.94 2.68
C GLY A 46 -11.95 37.68 2.55
N THR A 47 -10.89 37.71 1.74
CA THR A 47 -9.81 36.73 1.79
C THR A 47 -9.10 36.82 3.14
N VAL A 48 -8.73 35.68 3.72
CA VAL A 48 -7.87 35.64 4.91
C VAL A 48 -6.53 36.29 4.55
N SER A 49 -5.97 37.05 5.49
CA SER A 49 -4.66 37.69 5.30
C SER A 49 -3.60 36.61 5.09
N ASN A 50 -2.79 36.74 4.04
CA ASN A 50 -1.66 35.86 3.79
C ASN A 50 -0.42 36.43 4.49
N LEU A 51 0.18 35.68 5.41
CA LEU A 51 1.38 36.10 6.15
C LEU A 51 2.57 36.33 5.22
N MET A 52 2.76 35.42 4.25
CA MET A 52 3.97 35.34 3.43
C MET A 52 4.28 36.63 2.70
N SER A 53 3.25 37.27 2.14
CA SER A 53 3.41 38.53 1.38
C SER A 53 3.31 39.79 2.24
N GLN A 54 3.06 39.69 3.55
CA GLN A 54 3.12 40.86 4.43
C GLN A 54 4.55 41.41 4.54
N ASN A 55 4.66 42.64 5.05
CA ASN A 55 5.95 43.11 5.56
C ASN A 55 6.24 42.38 6.89
N PRO A 56 7.38 41.70 7.04
CA PRO A 56 7.69 40.96 8.26
C PRO A 56 7.61 41.84 9.51
N ASP A 57 6.90 41.36 10.52
CA ASP A 57 6.76 41.99 11.83
C ASP A 57 6.26 40.97 12.86
N LEU A 58 6.91 40.87 14.03
CA LEU A 58 6.49 39.96 15.10
C LEU A 58 5.08 40.26 15.65
N ASN A 59 4.56 41.47 15.43
CA ASN A 59 3.24 41.86 15.92
C ASN A 59 2.11 41.55 14.92
N LEU A 60 2.41 40.93 13.78
CA LEU A 60 1.35 40.42 12.92
C LEU A 60 0.54 39.36 13.68
N SER A 61 -0.76 39.40 13.46
CA SER A 61 -1.71 38.47 14.06
C SER A 61 -2.89 38.26 13.12
N LEU A 62 -3.50 37.09 13.24
CA LEU A 62 -4.63 36.65 12.45
C LEU A 62 -5.93 37.30 12.94
N SER A 63 -6.06 38.60 12.72
CA SER A 63 -7.19 39.39 13.27
C SER A 63 -8.51 39.24 12.50
N LYS A 64 -8.63 38.30 11.56
CA LYS A 64 -9.69 38.30 10.53
C LYS A 64 -10.29 36.93 10.15
N ILE A 65 -9.86 35.82 10.74
CA ILE A 65 -10.58 34.56 10.52
C ILE A 65 -11.95 34.67 11.18
N LYS A 66 -12.99 34.33 10.43
CA LYS A 66 -14.40 34.38 10.86
C LYS A 66 -15.03 32.99 10.89
N TYR A 67 -14.19 31.96 10.87
CA TYR A 67 -14.55 30.57 10.84
C TYR A 67 -13.72 29.82 11.90
N SER A 68 -14.16 28.62 12.28
CA SER A 68 -13.39 27.77 13.18
C SER A 68 -12.21 27.14 12.44
N GLU A 69 -10.99 27.31 12.94
CA GLU A 69 -9.82 26.61 12.39
C GLU A 69 -9.99 25.09 12.52
N ALA A 70 -10.54 24.64 13.65
CA ALA A 70 -10.87 23.23 13.89
C ALA A 70 -11.86 22.66 12.86
N ASP A 71 -12.85 23.43 12.38
CA ASP A 71 -13.80 22.92 11.35
C ASP A 71 -13.10 22.71 10.00
N LEU A 72 -12.16 23.59 9.64
CA LEU A 72 -11.37 23.43 8.41
C LEU A 72 -10.44 22.22 8.52
N GLU A 73 -9.82 22.07 9.69
CA GLU A 73 -8.95 20.94 10.04
C GLU A 73 -9.70 19.60 10.04
N LYS A 74 -10.92 19.55 10.58
CA LYS A 74 -11.81 18.37 10.49
C LYS A 74 -12.17 18.03 9.06
N ALA A 75 -12.50 19.03 8.23
CA ALA A 75 -12.78 18.81 6.82
C ALA A 75 -11.58 18.19 6.09
N PHE A 76 -10.36 18.64 6.41
CA PHE A 76 -9.14 18.07 5.84
C PHE A 76 -8.96 16.60 6.22
N LEU A 77 -9.06 16.25 7.50
CA LEU A 77 -8.88 14.87 7.95
C LEU A 77 -9.97 13.92 7.43
N LEU A 78 -11.22 14.38 7.31
CA LEU A 78 -12.29 13.61 6.67
C LEU A 78 -11.98 13.32 5.20
N LEU A 79 -11.44 14.29 4.45
CA LEU A 79 -10.99 14.05 3.08
C LEU A 79 -9.80 13.09 3.03
N MET A 80 -8.89 13.14 4.00
CA MET A 80 -7.75 12.23 4.10
C MET A 80 -8.15 10.79 4.40
N LYS A 81 -9.21 10.55 5.19
CA LYS A 81 -9.72 9.20 5.45
C LYS A 81 -10.04 8.40 4.18
N ASP A 82 -10.55 9.08 3.16
CA ASP A 82 -10.89 8.45 1.87
C ASP A 82 -9.87 8.77 0.76
N TYR A 83 -8.62 9.13 1.13
CA TYR A 83 -7.59 9.52 0.16
C TYR A 83 -7.36 8.45 -0.91
N ASP A 84 -7.21 7.19 -0.53
CA ASP A 84 -6.91 6.10 -1.47
C ASP A 84 -8.09 5.86 -2.45
N VAL A 85 -9.31 6.21 -2.06
CA VAL A 85 -10.51 6.13 -2.90
C VAL A 85 -10.63 7.33 -3.85
N LEU A 86 -10.23 8.52 -3.39
CA LEU A 86 -10.52 9.79 -4.09
C LEU A 86 -9.30 10.39 -4.83
N SER A 87 -8.08 9.94 -4.53
CA SER A 87 -6.81 10.50 -5.05
C SER A 87 -6.66 10.48 -6.56
N GLN A 88 -7.41 9.62 -7.26
CA GLN A 88 -7.44 9.60 -8.73
C GLN A 88 -8.21 10.78 -9.34
N SER A 89 -8.91 11.57 -8.53
CA SER A 89 -9.65 12.73 -8.99
C SER A 89 -8.84 14.02 -8.86
N GLU A 90 -8.56 14.67 -10.00
CA GLU A 90 -7.96 16.01 -10.05
C GLU A 90 -8.78 17.03 -9.23
N GLY A 91 -10.12 16.91 -9.26
CA GLY A 91 -11.00 17.79 -8.50
C GLY A 91 -10.84 17.63 -6.99
N TYR A 92 -10.60 16.40 -6.52
CA TYR A 92 -10.31 16.10 -5.12
C TYR A 92 -8.93 16.63 -4.71
N LEU A 93 -7.88 16.30 -5.47
CA LEU A 93 -6.52 16.74 -5.17
C LEU A 93 -6.41 18.27 -5.12
N PHE A 94 -7.10 18.97 -6.03
CA PHE A 94 -7.18 20.44 -6.02
C PHE A 94 -7.82 20.99 -4.73
N ASP A 95 -8.92 20.39 -4.28
CA ASP A 95 -9.58 20.87 -3.06
C ASP A 95 -8.74 20.57 -1.81
N LEU A 96 -8.09 19.41 -1.79
CA LEU A 96 -7.20 19.00 -0.72
C LEU A 96 -5.98 19.94 -0.62
N GLU A 97 -5.37 20.30 -1.75
CA GLU A 97 -4.30 21.32 -1.84
C GLU A 97 -4.75 22.66 -1.26
N GLU A 98 -5.92 23.16 -1.66
CA GLU A 98 -6.42 24.49 -1.23
C GLU A 98 -6.72 24.51 0.28
N ILE A 99 -7.27 23.43 0.82
CA ILE A 99 -7.55 23.27 2.25
C ILE A 99 -6.24 23.20 3.04
N ALA A 100 -5.32 22.31 2.65
CA ALA A 100 -4.01 22.17 3.29
C ALA A 100 -3.23 23.49 3.27
N SER A 101 -3.24 24.17 2.13
CA SER A 101 -2.63 25.48 1.98
C SER A 101 -3.25 26.53 2.89
N GLN A 102 -4.55 26.45 3.16
CA GLN A 102 -5.21 27.37 4.09
C GLN A 102 -4.89 27.03 5.54
N ILE A 103 -4.78 25.75 5.92
CA ILE A 103 -4.35 25.30 7.25
C ILE A 103 -2.95 25.82 7.56
N ILE A 104 -1.97 25.62 6.67
CA ILE A 104 -0.60 26.13 6.86
C ILE A 104 -0.60 27.65 7.05
N ARG A 105 -1.36 28.38 6.23
CA ARG A 105 -1.44 29.85 6.33
C ARG A 105 -2.07 30.32 7.64
N ASN A 106 -2.99 29.56 8.22
CA ASN A 106 -3.54 29.85 9.54
C ASN A 106 -2.45 29.62 10.61
N ASN A 107 -1.83 28.43 10.58
CA ASN A 107 -0.81 28.00 11.54
C ASN A 107 0.44 28.90 11.55
N GLN A 108 0.84 29.43 10.38
CA GLN A 108 1.95 30.39 10.25
C GLN A 108 1.86 31.59 11.21
N TYR A 109 0.66 32.04 11.58
CA TYR A 109 0.49 33.10 12.58
C TYR A 109 0.74 32.61 14.01
N SER A 110 0.41 31.36 14.32
CA SER A 110 0.73 30.70 15.59
C SER A 110 2.24 30.50 15.73
N LEU A 111 2.90 29.99 14.69
CA LEU A 111 4.37 29.87 14.63
C LEU A 111 5.07 31.22 14.82
N LEU A 112 4.59 32.29 14.17
CA LEU A 112 5.09 33.65 14.41
C LEU A 112 4.89 34.10 15.86
N GLY A 113 3.80 33.67 16.49
CA GLY A 113 3.54 33.89 17.92
C GLY A 113 4.58 33.24 18.82
N GLU A 114 5.01 32.03 18.50
CA GLU A 114 6.10 31.33 19.20
C GLU A 114 7.44 32.05 19.03
N VAL A 115 7.79 32.43 17.78
CA VAL A 115 8.98 33.24 17.48
C VAL A 115 8.99 34.53 18.29
N ARG A 116 7.84 35.23 18.33
CA ARG A 116 7.68 36.45 19.13
C ARG A 116 7.91 36.19 20.62
N THR A 117 7.35 35.11 21.16
CA THR A 117 7.50 34.74 22.57
C THR A 117 8.97 34.49 22.90
N ALA A 118 9.64 33.63 22.15
CA ALA A 118 11.07 33.33 22.34
C ALA A 118 11.96 34.58 22.23
N TYR A 119 11.69 35.46 21.24
CA TYR A 119 12.42 36.72 21.09
C TYR A 119 12.23 37.70 22.26
N ASN A 120 11.01 37.77 22.81
CA ASN A 120 10.69 38.62 23.96
C ASN A 120 11.33 38.08 25.24
N ASP A 121 11.33 36.77 25.41
CA ASP A 121 11.92 36.07 26.55
C ASP A 121 13.45 36.02 26.49
N LYS A 122 14.03 36.42 25.35
CA LYS A 122 15.48 36.38 25.08
C LYS A 122 16.04 34.96 25.13
N ASP A 123 15.22 33.98 24.78
CA ASP A 123 15.60 32.58 24.62
C ASP A 123 16.10 32.34 23.20
N LEU A 124 17.43 32.22 23.05
CA LEU A 124 18.05 32.06 21.74
C LEU A 124 17.80 30.67 21.14
N ASP A 125 17.75 29.63 21.96
CA ASP A 125 17.59 28.26 21.48
C ASP A 125 16.14 28.06 21.02
N ALA A 126 15.16 28.47 21.85
CA ALA A 126 13.76 28.44 21.46
C ALA A 126 13.45 29.37 20.28
N PHE A 127 14.17 30.50 20.14
CA PHE A 127 14.03 31.38 18.98
C PHE A 127 14.53 30.72 17.70
N ALA A 128 15.68 30.03 17.74
CA ALA A 128 16.22 29.34 16.58
C ALA A 128 15.28 28.23 16.09
N GLU A 129 14.76 27.42 17.01
CA GLU A 129 13.81 26.34 16.70
C GLU A 129 12.48 26.86 16.12
N SER A 130 11.86 27.84 16.78
CA SER A 130 10.59 28.42 16.29
C SER A 130 10.77 29.19 14.98
N LYS A 131 11.93 29.81 14.76
CA LYS A 131 12.29 30.44 13.48
C LYS A 131 12.36 29.40 12.35
N GLU A 132 13.03 28.28 12.60
CA GLU A 132 13.17 27.20 11.63
C GLU A 132 11.80 26.63 11.26
N ARG A 133 10.99 26.26 12.24
CA ARG A 133 9.60 25.81 12.01
C ARG A 133 8.76 26.80 11.19
N LEU A 134 8.85 28.11 11.50
CA LEU A 134 8.18 29.13 10.70
C LEU A 134 8.69 29.14 9.25
N LEU A 135 9.99 29.05 9.02
CA LEU A 135 10.57 29.04 7.66
C LEU A 135 10.30 27.73 6.91
N ASP A 136 10.20 26.60 7.60
CA ASP A 136 9.88 25.30 7.01
C ASP A 136 8.41 25.23 6.56
N SER A 137 7.51 25.92 7.28
CA SER A 137 6.13 26.09 6.82
C SER A 137 6.02 26.78 5.44
N PHE A 138 7.01 27.61 5.05
CA PHE A 138 7.05 28.17 3.69
C PHE A 138 7.47 27.12 2.67
N ASP A 139 8.39 26.22 3.01
CA ASP A 139 8.83 25.16 2.11
C ASP A 139 7.72 24.12 1.92
N LEU A 140 7.02 23.74 2.99
CA LEU A 140 5.87 22.83 2.92
C LEU A 140 4.76 23.44 2.05
N LEU A 141 4.44 24.73 2.24
CA LEU A 141 3.45 25.42 1.43
C LEU A 141 3.87 25.56 -0.05
N ASP A 142 5.17 25.73 -0.32
CA ASP A 142 5.71 25.76 -1.68
C ASP A 142 5.62 24.38 -2.37
N ALA A 143 5.87 23.30 -1.63
CA ALA A 143 5.74 21.92 -2.11
C ALA A 143 4.29 21.57 -2.44
N ILE A 144 3.34 21.91 -1.56
CA ILE A 144 1.89 21.69 -1.80
C ILE A 144 1.41 22.49 -3.02
N ALA A 145 1.87 23.73 -3.18
CA ALA A 145 1.56 24.52 -4.36
C ALA A 145 2.09 23.92 -5.68
N GLN A 146 2.89 22.85 -5.66
CA GLN A 146 3.30 22.13 -6.86
C GLN A 146 2.23 21.16 -7.37
N MET A 147 1.24 20.81 -6.55
CA MET A 147 0.21 19.81 -6.88
C MET A 147 -0.71 20.25 -8.03
N SER A 148 -0.84 21.55 -8.29
CA SER A 148 -1.76 22.08 -9.28
C SER A 148 -1.08 22.99 -10.27
N SER A 149 -1.37 22.78 -11.56
CA SER A 149 -0.87 23.61 -12.65
C SER A 149 -1.28 25.08 -12.49
N SER A 150 -2.37 25.35 -11.77
CA SER A 150 -2.86 26.70 -11.51
C SER A 150 -2.04 27.47 -10.47
N THR A 151 -1.22 26.76 -9.68
CA THR A 151 -0.35 27.29 -8.63
C THR A 151 1.14 27.19 -9.00
N LEU A 152 1.49 26.77 -10.22
CA LEU A 152 2.88 26.78 -10.69
C LEU A 152 3.33 28.16 -11.20
N LEU A 153 4.41 28.70 -10.62
CA LEU A 153 5.05 29.91 -11.12
C LEU A 153 5.64 29.70 -12.52
N GLY A 154 6.22 28.52 -12.77
CA GLY A 154 6.76 28.16 -14.09
C GLY A 154 5.68 28.14 -15.15
N GLU A 155 4.48 27.66 -14.86
CA GLU A 155 3.36 27.68 -15.81
C GLU A 155 2.86 29.11 -16.07
N TRP A 156 2.84 29.97 -15.04
CA TRP A 156 2.50 31.38 -15.20
C TRP A 156 3.49 32.15 -16.08
N ILE A 157 4.80 31.97 -15.84
CA ILE A 157 5.87 32.60 -16.63
C ILE A 157 5.90 31.98 -18.03
N GLY A 158 5.81 30.65 -18.11
CA GLY A 158 5.81 29.88 -19.35
C GLY A 158 4.70 30.31 -20.30
N LYS A 159 3.48 30.57 -19.83
CA LYS A 159 2.41 31.15 -20.68
C LYS A 159 2.78 32.49 -21.31
N ALA A 160 3.57 33.31 -20.60
CA ALA A 160 4.05 34.58 -21.15
C ALA A 160 5.16 34.33 -22.19
N GLU A 161 6.01 33.33 -21.97
CA GLU A 161 7.07 32.89 -22.89
C GLU A 161 6.48 32.28 -24.16
N ASP A 162 5.57 31.31 -24.04
CA ASP A 162 4.84 30.66 -25.15
C ASP A 162 4.21 31.72 -26.08
N TYR A 163 3.64 32.78 -25.50
CA TYR A 163 3.10 33.89 -26.27
C TYR A 163 4.19 34.71 -26.95
N ALA A 164 5.32 34.93 -26.27
CA ALA A 164 6.46 35.71 -26.73
C ALA A 164 7.31 35.01 -27.80
N GLU A 165 7.23 33.68 -27.94
CA GLU A 165 7.93 32.90 -28.99
C GLU A 165 7.64 33.41 -30.42
N ASN A 166 6.52 34.10 -30.61
CA ASN A 166 6.14 34.71 -31.88
C ASN A 166 6.90 36.01 -32.21
N TYR A 167 7.84 36.43 -31.36
CA TYR A 167 8.55 37.71 -31.42
C TYR A 167 10.07 37.55 -31.26
N ASP A 168 10.79 38.65 -31.01
CA ASP A 168 12.24 38.66 -30.79
C ASP A 168 12.63 38.43 -29.32
N ASP A 169 13.91 38.16 -29.07
CA ASP A 169 14.46 37.92 -27.73
C ASP A 169 14.18 39.09 -26.76
N PHE A 170 14.14 40.33 -27.28
CA PHE A 170 13.75 41.49 -26.46
C PHE A 170 12.31 41.37 -25.97
N SER A 171 11.39 40.94 -26.83
CA SER A 171 10.01 40.69 -26.45
C SER A 171 9.91 39.54 -25.45
N MET A 172 10.67 38.46 -25.63
CA MET A 172 10.75 37.35 -24.67
C MET A 172 11.14 37.84 -23.26
N ASP A 173 12.24 38.59 -23.15
CA ASP A 173 12.70 39.16 -21.88
C ASP A 173 11.66 40.09 -21.26
N MET A 174 11.01 40.93 -22.07
CA MET A 174 9.99 41.85 -21.58
C MET A 174 8.74 41.12 -21.08
N PHE A 175 8.30 40.05 -21.73
CA PHE A 175 7.16 39.25 -21.28
C PHE A 175 7.46 38.56 -19.95
N ARG A 176 8.65 37.96 -19.80
CA ARG A 176 9.15 37.41 -18.52
C ARG A 176 9.15 38.45 -17.40
N ILE A 177 9.75 39.62 -17.66
CA ILE A 177 9.80 40.72 -16.68
C ILE A 177 8.39 41.19 -16.29
N ASN A 178 7.47 41.33 -17.25
CA ASN A 178 6.09 41.72 -16.95
C ASN A 178 5.36 40.66 -16.11
N ALA A 179 5.51 39.38 -16.45
CA ALA A 179 4.90 38.27 -15.72
C ALA A 179 5.37 38.22 -14.26
N LYS A 180 6.68 38.34 -14.03
CA LYS A 180 7.29 38.39 -12.69
C LYS A 180 6.93 39.66 -11.92
N ALA A 181 7.03 40.82 -12.55
CA ALA A 181 6.75 42.10 -11.90
C ALA A 181 5.27 42.20 -11.46
N MET A 182 4.33 41.72 -12.26
CA MET A 182 2.89 41.81 -11.93
C MET A 182 2.54 41.11 -10.61
N LEU A 183 3.18 39.98 -10.30
CA LEU A 183 2.96 39.23 -9.05
C LEU A 183 3.59 39.89 -7.82
N THR A 184 4.62 40.73 -8.01
CA THR A 184 5.49 41.22 -6.95
C THR A 184 5.48 42.74 -6.84
N THR A 185 6.35 43.44 -7.58
CA THR A 185 6.52 44.90 -7.51
C THR A 185 5.38 45.69 -8.16
N TRP A 186 4.60 45.02 -9.01
CA TRP A 186 3.53 45.52 -9.88
C TRP A 186 4.00 46.51 -10.96
N LYS A 187 5.00 47.35 -10.65
CA LYS A 187 5.60 48.34 -11.53
C LYS A 187 7.05 48.62 -11.11
N ASN A 188 7.87 49.04 -12.08
CA ASN A 188 9.19 49.62 -11.82
C ASN A 188 9.04 51.03 -11.22
N SER A 189 8.82 51.11 -9.90
CA SER A 189 8.65 52.38 -9.21
C SER A 189 9.11 52.29 -7.76
N VAL A 190 9.86 53.31 -7.34
CA VAL A 190 10.20 53.53 -5.93
C VAL A 190 8.98 53.83 -5.05
N ASN A 191 7.80 54.08 -5.65
CA ASN A 191 6.56 54.18 -4.89
C ASN A 191 5.99 52.77 -4.62
N THR A 192 6.18 52.31 -3.39
CA THR A 192 5.93 50.94 -2.91
C THR A 192 4.46 50.58 -2.68
N GLY A 193 3.51 51.49 -2.93
CA GLY A 193 2.09 51.30 -2.58
C GLY A 193 1.33 50.19 -3.33
N LEU A 194 1.96 49.48 -4.26
CA LEU A 194 1.37 48.35 -5.01
C LEU A 194 2.18 47.06 -4.90
N ILE A 195 3.25 47.04 -4.09
CA ILE A 195 4.00 45.81 -3.84
C ILE A 195 3.06 44.77 -3.23
N ASP A 196 3.09 43.55 -3.75
CA ASP A 196 2.26 42.40 -3.38
C ASP A 196 0.75 42.58 -3.65
N TYR A 197 0.34 43.61 -4.41
CA TYR A 197 -1.09 43.82 -4.72
C TYR A 197 -1.75 42.63 -5.42
N ALA A 198 -0.99 41.95 -6.29
CA ALA A 198 -1.42 40.74 -6.98
C ALA A 198 -0.61 39.50 -6.56
N ALA A 199 -0.17 39.47 -5.30
CA ALA A 199 0.53 38.31 -4.73
C ALA A 199 -0.25 37.01 -4.95
N ARG A 200 0.49 35.91 -5.08
CA ARG A 200 -0.01 34.55 -5.36
C ARG A 200 0.74 33.55 -4.51
N ASN A 201 0.11 32.42 -4.21
CA ASN A 201 0.75 31.32 -3.51
C ASN A 201 1.26 30.33 -4.55
N TYR A 202 2.21 30.78 -5.38
CA TYR A 202 2.73 29.92 -6.43
C TYR A 202 3.99 29.18 -5.96
N ASN A 203 4.10 27.91 -6.34
CA ASN A 203 5.32 27.12 -6.21
C ASN A 203 6.51 27.88 -6.82
N GLY A 204 7.66 27.87 -6.15
CA GLY A 204 8.83 28.69 -6.45
C GLY A 204 8.71 30.13 -5.96
N LEU A 205 7.56 30.80 -6.11
CA LEU A 205 7.38 32.17 -5.63
C LEU A 205 7.40 32.26 -4.09
N ILE A 206 6.80 31.27 -3.42
CA ILE A 206 6.77 31.23 -1.96
C ILE A 206 8.20 31.09 -1.42
N LYS A 207 8.94 30.10 -1.92
CA LYS A 207 10.30 29.78 -1.46
C LYS A 207 11.37 30.78 -1.89
N ASP A 208 11.40 31.16 -3.17
CA ASP A 208 12.50 31.98 -3.68
C ASP A 208 12.30 33.48 -3.47
N VAL A 209 11.09 33.91 -3.10
CA VAL A 209 10.78 35.34 -2.96
C VAL A 209 10.25 35.67 -1.57
N TYR A 210 9.15 35.06 -1.13
CA TYR A 210 8.53 35.42 0.15
C TYR A 210 9.36 34.94 1.35
N LYS A 211 9.80 33.67 1.34
CA LYS A 211 10.66 33.10 2.39
C LYS A 211 11.96 33.89 2.55
N GLN A 212 12.54 34.38 1.45
CA GLN A 212 13.77 35.20 1.49
C GLN A 212 13.57 36.53 2.24
N VAL A 213 12.43 37.19 2.05
CA VAL A 213 12.09 38.43 2.77
C VAL A 213 11.95 38.16 4.27
N TRP A 214 11.31 37.05 4.64
CA TRP A 214 11.13 36.64 6.03
C TRP A 214 12.43 36.20 6.68
N SER A 215 13.25 35.39 6.00
CA SER A 215 14.56 34.93 6.49
C SER A 215 15.43 36.12 6.89
N GLN A 216 15.58 37.13 6.03
CA GLN A 216 16.42 38.30 6.35
C GLN A 216 15.98 39.03 7.63
N TYR A 217 14.67 39.13 7.86
CA TYR A 217 14.16 39.74 9.10
C TYR A 217 14.43 38.86 10.32
N LEU A 218 14.17 37.55 10.21
CA LEU A 218 14.38 36.59 11.30
C LEU A 218 15.86 36.40 11.63
N ASP A 219 16.74 36.39 10.62
CA ASP A 219 18.20 36.39 10.76
C ASP A 219 18.67 37.64 11.51
N SER A 220 18.12 38.80 11.18
CA SER A 220 18.46 40.05 11.86
C SER A 220 17.98 40.08 13.32
N LEU A 221 16.80 39.52 13.61
CA LEU A 221 16.32 39.31 14.97
C LEU A 221 17.22 38.35 15.76
N GLU A 222 17.66 37.25 15.14
CA GLU A 222 18.57 36.31 15.78
C GLU A 222 19.91 36.96 16.14
N GLU A 223 20.48 37.73 15.20
CA GLU A 223 21.73 38.46 15.44
C GLU A 223 21.56 39.52 16.54
N ASN A 224 20.39 40.19 16.59
CA ASN A 224 20.04 41.06 17.70
C ASN A 224 20.05 40.32 19.05
N LEU A 225 19.49 39.10 19.12
CA LEU A 225 19.54 38.30 20.34
C LEU A 225 20.97 37.89 20.71
N ARG A 226 21.80 37.53 19.72
CA ARG A 226 23.18 37.07 19.93
C ARG A 226 24.10 38.17 20.43
N ASN A 227 24.00 39.39 19.88
CA ASN A 227 24.98 40.44 20.17
C ASN A 227 24.44 41.89 20.20
N GLY A 228 23.12 42.08 20.09
CA GLY A 228 22.49 43.39 20.17
C GLY A 228 22.59 44.25 18.92
N THR A 229 22.96 43.67 17.76
CA THR A 229 22.93 44.36 16.46
C THR A 229 21.54 44.94 16.17
N GLU A 230 21.46 46.10 15.52
CA GLU A 230 20.18 46.73 15.17
C GLU A 230 19.35 45.82 14.24
N VAL A 231 18.06 45.70 14.51
CA VAL A 231 17.15 44.87 13.70
C VAL A 231 16.81 45.61 12.42
N GLU A 232 17.16 45.01 11.29
CA GLU A 232 16.89 45.52 9.95
C GLU A 232 15.73 44.76 9.30
N LYS A 233 14.99 45.43 8.42
CA LYS A 233 13.97 44.79 7.58
C LYS A 233 14.42 44.81 6.13
N ALA A 234 14.12 43.72 5.42
CA ALA A 234 14.41 43.57 4.01
C ALA A 234 13.78 44.69 3.16
N ASN A 235 14.54 45.22 2.21
CA ASN A 235 13.99 46.09 1.17
C ASN A 235 13.29 45.23 0.10
N LYS A 236 11.99 44.98 0.29
CA LYS A 236 11.21 44.11 -0.60
C LYS A 236 11.29 44.53 -2.07
N TYR A 237 11.32 45.83 -2.37
CA TYR A 237 11.44 46.28 -3.76
C TYR A 237 12.76 45.81 -4.39
N GLU A 238 13.89 45.98 -3.69
CA GLU A 238 15.20 45.61 -4.23
C GLU A 238 15.33 44.10 -4.40
N LEU A 239 14.86 43.31 -3.42
CA LEU A 239 14.88 41.85 -3.53
C LEU A 239 13.97 41.34 -4.66
N TYR A 240 12.73 41.84 -4.72
CA TYR A 240 11.80 41.43 -5.76
C TYR A 240 12.27 41.88 -7.13
N TRP A 241 12.83 43.09 -7.27
CA TRP A 241 13.32 43.56 -8.56
C TRP A 241 14.56 42.80 -9.02
N ALA A 242 15.43 42.39 -8.09
CA ALA A 242 16.54 41.48 -8.41
C ALA A 242 16.01 40.14 -8.95
N TRP A 243 15.01 39.55 -8.28
CA TRP A 243 14.36 38.31 -8.73
C TRP A 243 13.60 38.47 -10.08
N VAL A 244 12.97 39.63 -10.32
CA VAL A 244 12.30 39.94 -11.60
C VAL A 244 13.29 39.94 -12.76
N LEU A 245 14.53 40.38 -12.53
CA LEU A 245 15.59 40.44 -13.54
C LEU A 245 16.42 39.16 -13.63
N ASP A 246 16.23 38.22 -12.71
CA ASP A 246 16.91 36.93 -12.67
C ASP A 246 16.36 35.98 -13.75
N ASP A 247 17.20 35.07 -14.23
CA ASP A 247 16.90 34.12 -15.31
C ASP A 247 16.63 32.69 -14.84
N LYS A 248 16.46 32.47 -13.52
CA LYS A 248 16.04 31.17 -12.99
C LYS A 248 14.72 30.71 -13.62
N GLU A 249 14.75 29.48 -14.12
CA GLU A 249 13.58 28.74 -14.62
C GLU A 249 12.87 28.00 -13.49
N TYR A 250 11.57 27.80 -13.64
CA TYR A 250 10.69 27.16 -12.67
C TYR A 250 9.94 26.03 -13.35
N THR A 251 9.62 24.97 -12.60
CA THR A 251 8.91 23.81 -13.13
C THR A 251 7.53 24.19 -13.67
N ARG A 252 7.16 23.57 -14.80
CA ARG A 252 5.79 23.54 -15.34
C ARG A 252 5.09 22.20 -15.04
N GLU A 253 5.83 21.26 -14.47
CA GLU A 253 5.35 19.94 -14.08
C GLU A 253 4.74 19.96 -12.69
N THR A 254 3.51 19.46 -12.59
CA THR A 254 2.82 19.26 -11.32
C THR A 254 3.38 18.06 -10.59
N LEU A 255 3.38 18.11 -9.26
CA LEU A 255 3.53 16.90 -8.46
C LEU A 255 2.28 16.03 -8.65
N SER A 256 2.44 14.86 -9.30
CA SER A 256 1.33 13.96 -9.66
C SER A 256 1.39 12.59 -8.98
N ASP A 257 2.50 12.26 -8.32
CA ASP A 257 2.63 11.01 -7.58
C ASP A 257 1.75 11.04 -6.32
N THR A 258 0.71 10.21 -6.30
CA THR A 258 -0.26 10.18 -5.21
C THR A 258 0.35 9.69 -3.88
N VAL A 259 1.44 8.92 -3.91
CA VAL A 259 2.13 8.49 -2.68
C VAL A 259 2.89 9.67 -2.08
N GLU A 260 3.60 10.45 -2.91
CA GLU A 260 4.30 11.65 -2.45
C GLU A 260 3.32 12.73 -1.98
N ILE A 261 2.20 12.91 -2.69
CA ILE A 261 1.13 13.83 -2.26
C ILE A 261 0.57 13.40 -0.90
N LYS A 262 0.25 12.12 -0.71
CA LYS A 262 -0.29 11.62 0.56
C LYS A 262 0.66 11.94 1.71
N ALA A 263 1.96 11.69 1.52
CA ALA A 263 2.99 12.00 2.52
C ALA A 263 3.05 13.50 2.86
N LEU A 264 2.91 14.39 1.88
CA LEU A 264 2.82 15.84 2.14
C LEU A 264 1.56 16.20 2.94
N MET A 265 0.43 15.58 2.66
CA MET A 265 -0.82 15.83 3.38
C MET A 265 -0.76 15.29 4.82
N GLU A 266 -0.13 14.14 5.02
CA GLU A 266 0.16 13.59 6.35
C GLU A 266 1.08 14.54 7.12
N GLN A 267 2.14 15.07 6.49
CA GLN A 267 3.01 16.08 7.11
C GLN A 267 2.23 17.35 7.53
N VAL A 268 1.29 17.82 6.70
CA VAL A 268 0.40 18.93 7.09
C VAL A 268 -0.40 18.58 8.33
N SER A 269 -0.92 17.35 8.39
CA SER A 269 -1.72 16.93 9.54
C SER A 269 -0.90 16.94 10.83
N GLU A 270 0.31 16.41 10.78
CA GLU A 270 1.19 16.24 11.95
C GLU A 270 1.79 17.58 12.43
N GLU A 271 2.20 18.44 11.51
CA GLU A 271 3.00 19.62 11.86
C GLU A 271 2.21 20.94 11.93
N MET A 272 1.07 21.02 11.25
CA MET A 272 0.40 22.30 10.99
C MET A 272 -1.01 22.41 11.58
N MET A 273 -1.63 21.30 11.98
CA MET A 273 -2.94 21.32 12.61
C MET A 273 -2.85 21.67 14.09
N SER A 274 -3.95 22.19 14.64
CA SER A 274 -4.08 22.55 16.06
C SER A 274 -4.93 21.56 16.85
N ILE A 275 -5.80 20.81 16.16
CA ILE A 275 -6.57 19.73 16.78
C ILE A 275 -5.66 18.59 17.23
N ASP A 276 -6.00 18.02 18.38
CA ASP A 276 -5.35 16.82 18.89
C ASP A 276 -5.87 15.60 18.10
N GLN A 277 -5.05 15.07 17.19
CA GLN A 277 -5.48 13.95 16.33
C GLN A 277 -5.80 12.68 17.12
N ASP A 278 -5.26 12.53 18.33
CA ASP A 278 -5.59 11.42 19.20
C ASP A 278 -7.01 11.57 19.76
N ASP A 279 -7.58 12.79 19.83
CA ASP A 279 -8.95 13.01 20.30
C ASP A 279 -9.99 12.68 19.21
N LEU A 280 -10.57 11.50 19.34
CA LEU A 280 -11.52 10.90 18.42
C LEU A 280 -12.90 11.57 18.44
N THR A 281 -13.16 12.45 19.41
CA THR A 281 -14.47 13.12 19.54
C THR A 281 -14.72 14.14 18.44
N TYR A 282 -13.66 14.62 17.78
CA TYR A 282 -13.76 15.56 16.66
C TYR A 282 -14.59 15.05 15.48
N PHE A 283 -14.59 13.73 15.24
CA PHE A 283 -15.35 13.06 14.19
C PHE A 283 -16.58 12.32 14.72
N ALA A 284 -16.78 12.32 16.03
CA ALA A 284 -17.80 11.51 16.64
C ALA A 284 -19.20 12.12 16.46
N ALA A 285 -20.21 11.27 16.55
CA ALA A 285 -21.60 11.69 16.68
C ALA A 285 -22.12 11.30 18.07
N ALA A 286 -22.87 12.21 18.70
CA ALA A 286 -23.49 11.95 19.99
C ALA A 286 -25.01 11.81 19.86
N GLU A 287 -25.56 10.78 20.50
CA GLU A 287 -27.00 10.57 20.67
C GLU A 287 -27.31 10.32 22.15
N ALA A 288 -28.53 10.65 22.59
CA ALA A 288 -28.97 10.42 23.95
C ALA A 288 -30.38 9.83 24.00
N ASN A 289 -30.68 9.06 25.06
CA ASN A 289 -32.02 8.54 25.29
C ASN A 289 -33.02 9.64 25.73
N TYR A 290 -32.52 10.75 26.28
CA TYR A 290 -33.28 11.92 26.69
C TYR A 290 -32.49 13.20 26.43
N GLU A 291 -33.21 14.24 26.01
CA GLU A 291 -32.69 15.60 25.80
C GLU A 291 -33.69 16.62 26.32
N ILE A 292 -33.26 17.46 27.26
CA ILE A 292 -34.09 18.54 27.81
C ILE A 292 -33.58 19.87 27.28
N ALA A 293 -34.38 20.53 26.45
CA ALA A 293 -34.08 21.89 26.01
C ALA A 293 -34.03 22.82 27.23
N SER A 294 -32.86 23.37 27.53
CA SER A 294 -32.71 24.34 28.62
C SER A 294 -33.15 25.73 28.15
N ASP A 295 -33.81 26.50 29.02
CA ASP A 295 -34.26 27.87 28.71
C ASP A 295 -33.08 28.88 28.54
N GLY A 296 -31.83 28.43 28.75
CA GLY A 296 -30.60 29.19 28.54
C GLY A 296 -29.88 28.75 27.26
N ALA A 297 -29.21 29.68 26.59
CA ALA A 297 -28.76 29.53 25.19
C ALA A 297 -27.76 28.39 24.88
N ASN A 298 -27.31 27.60 25.86
CA ASN A 298 -26.17 26.69 25.68
C ASN A 298 -26.37 25.26 26.22
N GLY A 299 -27.57 24.84 26.68
CA GLY A 299 -27.77 23.48 27.24
C GLY A 299 -28.89 22.70 26.56
N GLY A 300 -28.70 21.39 26.33
CA GLY A 300 -29.82 20.47 26.13
C GLY A 300 -29.63 19.29 25.17
N TYR A 301 -28.70 19.36 24.21
CA TYR A 301 -28.56 18.35 23.15
C TYR A 301 -27.28 17.53 23.31
N ALA A 302 -27.31 16.26 22.91
CA ALA A 302 -26.19 15.32 23.03
C ALA A 302 -24.91 15.82 22.34
N LYS A 303 -25.05 16.48 21.18
CA LYS A 303 -23.93 17.07 20.43
C LYS A 303 -23.08 18.08 21.22
N TYR A 304 -23.64 18.68 22.28
CA TYR A 304 -22.92 19.61 23.14
C TYR A 304 -21.97 18.93 24.13
N ALA A 305 -21.94 17.60 24.16
CA ALA A 305 -21.00 16.85 24.97
C ALA A 305 -19.76 16.39 24.18
N ILE A 306 -19.60 16.87 22.93
CA ILE A 306 -18.47 16.60 22.01
C ILE A 306 -18.20 17.84 21.12
N ASP A 307 -18.51 19.06 21.60
CA ASP A 307 -18.43 20.29 20.79
C ASP A 307 -17.19 21.16 21.07
N ASP A 308 -16.25 20.64 21.86
CA ASP A 308 -15.03 21.31 22.32
C ASP A 308 -15.34 22.63 23.07
N SER A 309 -16.42 22.61 23.86
CA SER A 309 -16.90 23.78 24.60
C SER A 309 -17.51 23.43 25.96
N LEU A 310 -16.77 23.78 27.01
CA LEU A 310 -17.28 23.80 28.40
C LEU A 310 -18.38 24.86 28.66
N SER A 311 -18.72 25.68 27.66
CA SER A 311 -19.76 26.70 27.76
C SER A 311 -21.16 26.18 27.41
N SER A 312 -21.21 24.98 26.82
CA SER A 312 -22.38 24.21 26.45
C SER A 312 -22.46 22.90 27.26
N TYR A 313 -23.61 22.23 27.23
CA TYR A 313 -23.76 20.91 27.87
C TYR A 313 -24.98 20.14 27.34
N TRP A 314 -24.89 18.82 27.35
CA TRP A 314 -26.04 17.93 27.25
C TRP A 314 -26.83 17.91 28.58
N ASP A 315 -28.16 18.00 28.50
CA ASP A 315 -29.07 17.84 29.65
C ASP A 315 -29.91 16.57 29.44
N GLY A 316 -29.55 15.51 30.17
CA GLY A 316 -30.19 14.20 30.08
C GLY A 316 -31.51 14.11 30.84
N GLY A 317 -31.92 15.16 31.54
CA GLY A 317 -33.06 15.11 32.45
C GLY A 317 -32.78 14.30 33.71
N SER A 318 -33.84 14.05 34.48
CA SER A 318 -33.78 13.37 35.79
C SER A 318 -33.06 12.02 35.72
N VAL A 319 -32.15 11.79 36.68
CA VAL A 319 -31.43 10.52 36.87
C VAL A 319 -32.34 9.31 37.07
N GLU A 320 -33.61 9.50 37.48
CA GLU A 320 -34.59 8.41 37.59
C GLU A 320 -34.91 7.76 36.23
N ASN A 321 -34.65 8.44 35.12
CA ASN A 321 -34.85 7.92 33.76
C ASN A 321 -33.58 7.26 33.18
N GLU A 322 -32.53 7.08 33.99
CA GLU A 322 -31.25 6.48 33.57
C GLU A 322 -30.69 7.20 32.32
N PRO A 323 -30.41 8.53 32.41
CA PRO A 323 -29.94 9.31 31.28
C PRO A 323 -28.67 8.69 30.71
N THR A 324 -28.69 8.45 29.41
CA THR A 324 -27.64 7.75 28.68
C THR A 324 -27.22 8.57 27.47
N LEU A 325 -25.92 8.85 27.37
CA LEU A 325 -25.27 9.45 26.22
C LEU A 325 -24.44 8.36 25.51
N ILE A 326 -24.59 8.23 24.20
CA ILE A 326 -23.78 7.34 23.36
C ILE A 326 -23.04 8.21 22.36
N ILE A 327 -21.72 8.05 22.32
CA ILE A 327 -20.80 8.67 21.38
C ILE A 327 -20.37 7.58 20.40
N ASP A 328 -20.67 7.76 19.11
CA ASP A 328 -20.24 6.94 17.98
C ASP A 328 -19.01 7.59 17.36
N LEU A 329 -17.84 6.96 17.52
CA LEU A 329 -16.56 7.41 16.97
C LEU A 329 -16.47 7.23 15.45
N LYS A 330 -17.53 6.70 14.82
CA LYS A 330 -17.70 6.42 13.38
C LYS A 330 -16.90 5.25 12.83
N ASP A 331 -15.84 4.87 13.52
CA ASP A 331 -14.97 3.75 13.20
C ASP A 331 -14.55 3.00 14.45
N ASP A 332 -13.90 1.85 14.29
CA ASP A 332 -13.28 1.12 15.41
C ASP A 332 -11.89 1.71 15.73
N TYR A 333 -11.63 1.89 17.02
CA TYR A 333 -10.37 2.45 17.52
C TYR A 333 -9.85 1.65 18.70
N HIS A 334 -8.52 1.68 18.88
CA HIS A 334 -7.91 1.37 20.17
C HIS A 334 -8.02 2.60 21.07
N LEU A 335 -8.80 2.51 22.15
CA LEU A 335 -9.01 3.62 23.07
C LEU A 335 -7.98 3.57 24.19
N ASP A 336 -7.31 4.69 24.40
CA ASP A 336 -6.27 4.86 25.44
C ASP A 336 -6.80 5.68 26.62
N GLN A 337 -7.75 6.59 26.38
CA GLN A 337 -8.27 7.49 27.40
C GLN A 337 -9.71 7.90 27.14
N ILE A 338 -10.51 7.96 28.20
CA ILE A 338 -11.84 8.58 28.18
C ILE A 338 -11.90 9.63 29.27
N GLN A 339 -12.13 10.88 28.90
CA GLN A 339 -12.40 11.98 29.80
C GLN A 339 -13.89 12.31 29.78
N VAL A 340 -14.51 12.35 30.95
CA VAL A 340 -15.90 12.76 31.12
C VAL A 340 -15.92 14.02 31.97
N ILE A 341 -16.51 15.09 31.43
CA ILE A 341 -16.58 16.39 32.09
C ILE A 341 -18.05 16.74 32.34
N PRO A 342 -18.61 16.39 33.52
CA PRO A 342 -19.92 16.86 33.92
C PRO A 342 -19.99 18.39 34.10
N TYR A 343 -21.20 18.94 34.02
CA TYR A 343 -21.39 20.40 34.14
C TYR A 343 -20.85 20.98 35.46
N TYR A 344 -19.98 21.99 35.34
CA TYR A 344 -19.39 22.70 36.47
C TYR A 344 -19.94 24.14 36.61
N ALA A 345 -20.36 24.50 37.82
CA ALA A 345 -20.87 25.83 38.15
C ALA A 345 -20.17 26.49 39.36
N GLY A 346 -18.97 26.03 39.74
CA GLY A 346 -18.21 26.60 40.86
C GLY A 346 -18.90 26.46 42.22
N ASN A 347 -19.68 25.39 42.40
CA ASN A 347 -20.35 25.06 43.66
C ASN A 347 -20.04 23.61 44.07
N ASP A 348 -20.53 23.19 45.25
CA ASP A 348 -20.23 21.87 45.84
C ASP A 348 -20.95 20.68 45.15
N ARG A 349 -21.27 20.80 43.86
CA ARG A 349 -21.94 19.73 43.08
C ARG A 349 -20.97 18.59 42.78
N TYR A 350 -21.48 17.36 42.83
CA TYR A 350 -20.79 16.17 42.36
C TYR A 350 -21.78 15.26 41.62
N TYR A 351 -21.25 14.41 40.75
CA TYR A 351 -22.00 13.47 39.92
C TYR A 351 -21.53 12.04 40.18
N HIS A 352 -22.43 11.07 39.93
CA HIS A 352 -22.07 9.66 39.78
C HIS A 352 -22.51 9.13 38.42
N TYR A 353 -21.68 8.30 37.79
CA TYR A 353 -21.94 7.73 36.47
C TYR A 353 -21.07 6.50 36.21
N GLU A 354 -21.47 5.72 35.20
CA GLU A 354 -20.69 4.60 34.66
C GLU A 354 -20.37 4.84 33.18
N VAL A 355 -19.24 4.30 32.72
CA VAL A 355 -18.76 4.39 31.34
C VAL A 355 -18.61 3.00 30.75
N TYR A 356 -19.20 2.80 29.58
CA TYR A 356 -19.21 1.55 28.84
C TYR A 356 -18.67 1.75 27.43
N VAL A 357 -18.09 0.70 26.84
CA VAL A 357 -17.65 0.68 25.44
C VAL A 357 -18.28 -0.48 24.67
N SER A 358 -18.31 -0.37 23.35
CA SER A 358 -18.83 -1.41 22.45
C SER A 358 -18.30 -1.22 21.02
N SER A 359 -18.13 -2.30 20.25
CA SER A 359 -17.92 -2.22 18.79
C SER A 359 -19.21 -2.34 17.98
N ASP A 360 -20.28 -2.93 18.55
CA ASP A 360 -21.50 -3.29 17.81
C ASP A 360 -22.79 -2.61 18.32
N LYS A 361 -22.67 -1.78 19.38
CA LYS A 361 -23.78 -1.09 20.07
C LYS A 361 -24.77 -2.04 20.77
N LEU A 362 -24.50 -3.35 20.76
CA LEU A 362 -25.33 -4.40 21.35
C LEU A 362 -24.68 -4.98 22.61
N ASN A 363 -23.40 -5.32 22.52
CA ASN A 363 -22.59 -5.89 23.58
C ASN A 363 -21.75 -4.78 24.21
N TRP A 364 -21.99 -4.53 25.50
CA TRP A 364 -21.39 -3.42 26.23
C TRP A 364 -20.47 -3.94 27.35
N GLU A 365 -19.25 -3.43 27.40
CA GLU A 365 -18.29 -3.66 28.46
C GLU A 365 -18.18 -2.41 29.34
N LYS A 366 -18.20 -2.56 30.68
CA LYS A 366 -17.97 -1.44 31.60
C LYS A 366 -16.47 -1.23 31.77
N VAL A 367 -15.97 -0.04 31.44
CA VAL A 367 -14.52 0.28 31.49
C VAL A 367 -14.18 1.26 32.61
N ALA A 368 -15.12 2.11 33.03
CA ALA A 368 -14.89 3.08 34.10
C ALA A 368 -16.17 3.44 34.86
N GLU A 369 -16.00 4.05 36.04
CA GLU A 369 -17.10 4.59 36.84
C GLU A 369 -16.62 5.71 37.76
N LYS A 370 -17.50 6.66 38.06
CA LYS A 370 -17.35 7.61 39.16
C LYS A 370 -18.50 7.41 40.13
N LEU A 371 -18.20 6.84 41.30
CA LEU A 371 -19.16 6.66 42.40
C LEU A 371 -18.78 7.45 43.66
N THR A 372 -17.77 8.31 43.57
CA THR A 372 -17.26 9.11 44.69
C THR A 372 -18.00 10.44 44.81
N ASP A 373 -18.10 10.96 46.03
CA ASP A 373 -18.67 12.28 46.32
C ASP A 373 -17.64 13.42 46.16
N GLU A 374 -16.62 13.19 45.31
CA GLU A 374 -15.65 14.22 44.96
C GLU A 374 -16.32 15.30 44.10
N ILE A 375 -16.15 16.56 44.53
CA ILE A 375 -16.75 17.75 43.92
C ILE A 375 -16.26 17.89 42.49
N GLN A 376 -17.19 18.17 41.57
CA GLN A 376 -16.93 18.39 40.16
C GLN A 376 -15.95 19.54 39.95
N THR A 377 -15.00 19.36 39.03
CA THR A 377 -14.07 20.40 38.56
C THR A 377 -14.33 20.73 37.09
N GLN A 378 -13.62 21.74 36.55
CA GLN A 378 -13.66 22.02 35.10
C GLN A 378 -12.93 20.97 34.26
N ASP A 379 -12.07 20.17 34.89
CA ASP A 379 -11.25 19.17 34.22
C ASP A 379 -11.95 17.80 34.13
N GLY A 380 -13.04 17.58 34.89
CA GLY A 380 -13.74 16.30 34.92
C GLY A 380 -12.91 15.17 35.51
N GLU A 381 -13.23 13.95 35.07
CA GLU A 381 -12.45 12.76 35.38
C GLU A 381 -11.89 12.14 34.10
N THR A 382 -10.62 11.77 34.17
CA THR A 382 -9.90 11.08 33.10
C THR A 382 -9.69 9.63 33.51
N PHE A 383 -10.05 8.71 32.62
CA PHE A 383 -9.88 7.28 32.78
C PHE A 383 -8.94 6.76 31.72
N ASP A 384 -7.81 6.19 32.12
CA ASP A 384 -6.94 5.44 31.20
C ASP A 384 -7.61 4.09 30.90
N VAL A 385 -7.75 3.76 29.62
CA VAL A 385 -8.37 2.54 29.10
C VAL A 385 -7.43 1.88 28.10
N ASP A 386 -7.69 0.62 27.77
CA ASP A 386 -6.86 -0.20 26.87
C ASP A 386 -7.79 -1.22 26.20
N VAL A 387 -8.65 -0.71 25.30
CA VAL A 387 -9.79 -1.46 24.74
C VAL A 387 -10.07 -1.07 23.30
N TYR A 388 -10.47 -2.03 22.48
CA TYR A 388 -10.99 -1.75 21.14
C TYR A 388 -12.50 -1.46 21.19
N ALA A 389 -12.91 -0.32 20.65
CA ALA A 389 -14.30 0.06 20.58
C ALA A 389 -14.57 1.14 19.53
N ARG A 390 -15.83 1.19 19.10
CA ARG A 390 -16.40 2.28 18.28
C ARG A 390 -17.32 3.21 19.06
N TYR A 391 -18.01 2.67 20.07
CA TYR A 391 -19.03 3.37 20.83
C TYR A 391 -18.59 3.54 22.27
N VAL A 392 -18.72 4.76 22.80
CA VAL A 392 -18.59 5.07 24.23
C VAL A 392 -19.95 5.47 24.78
N LYS A 393 -20.36 4.91 25.91
CA LYS A 393 -21.66 5.17 26.54
C LYS A 393 -21.49 5.59 27.99
N ILE A 394 -22.07 6.73 28.33
CA ILE A 394 -22.08 7.29 29.68
C ILE A 394 -23.48 7.16 30.25
N VAL A 395 -23.61 6.52 31.40
CA VAL A 395 -24.88 6.33 32.12
C VAL A 395 -24.85 7.15 33.39
N GLY A 396 -25.70 8.19 33.45
CA GLY A 396 -25.83 9.05 34.61
C GLY A 396 -26.61 8.40 35.74
N LEU A 397 -26.02 8.35 36.94
CA LEU A 397 -26.62 7.69 38.10
C LEU A 397 -27.07 8.66 39.19
N TYR A 398 -26.37 9.80 39.34
CA TYR A 398 -26.65 10.73 40.42
C TYR A 398 -26.16 12.16 40.13
N ASN A 399 -26.89 13.15 40.68
CA ASN A 399 -26.47 14.54 40.78
C ASN A 399 -26.80 15.06 42.19
N SER A 400 -25.78 15.54 42.93
CA SER A 400 -25.94 15.98 44.32
C SER A 400 -26.81 17.23 44.51
N ARG A 401 -27.17 17.94 43.44
CA ARG A 401 -28.12 19.06 43.52
C ARG A 401 -29.48 18.67 44.06
N VAL A 402 -29.87 17.39 43.95
CA VAL A 402 -31.09 16.84 44.54
C VAL A 402 -31.14 17.00 46.07
N GLU A 403 -29.97 17.07 46.73
CA GLU A 403 -29.88 17.28 48.19
C GLU A 403 -30.26 18.71 48.61
N VAL A 404 -30.08 19.67 47.70
CA VAL A 404 -30.37 21.10 47.93
C VAL A 404 -31.76 21.47 47.41
N ASP A 405 -32.11 20.98 46.22
CA ASP A 405 -33.43 21.11 45.62
C ASP A 405 -33.82 19.77 44.99
N SER A 406 -34.80 19.09 45.59
CA SER A 406 -35.28 17.78 45.15
C SER A 406 -35.80 17.74 43.70
N LYS A 407 -35.97 18.89 43.04
CA LYS A 407 -36.36 19.00 41.62
C LYS A 407 -35.18 19.21 40.67
N ASN A 408 -33.95 19.28 41.20
CA ASN A 408 -32.72 19.51 40.46
C ASN A 408 -31.88 18.23 40.48
N ASP A 409 -32.47 17.16 39.95
CA ASP A 409 -31.90 15.83 39.83
C ASP A 409 -31.47 15.51 38.39
N SER A 410 -31.38 16.53 37.53
CA SER A 410 -30.99 16.33 36.13
C SER A 410 -29.50 16.01 36.00
N PHE A 411 -29.15 15.10 35.09
CA PHE A 411 -27.77 14.75 34.77
C PHE A 411 -27.25 15.59 33.60
N HIS A 412 -26.00 16.07 33.71
CA HIS A 412 -25.42 16.99 32.73
C HIS A 412 -23.99 16.61 32.39
N ILE A 413 -23.68 16.55 31.10
CA ILE A 413 -22.30 16.43 30.59
C ILE A 413 -21.98 17.69 29.80
N ALA A 414 -20.94 18.40 30.21
CA ALA A 414 -20.43 19.56 29.49
C ALA A 414 -19.56 19.15 28.32
N GLU A 415 -18.69 18.14 28.50
CA GLU A 415 -17.79 17.69 27.44
C GLU A 415 -17.34 16.25 27.68
N CYS A 416 -16.97 15.57 26.61
CA CYS A 416 -16.25 14.31 26.64
C CYS A 416 -15.10 14.39 25.63
N ASN A 417 -13.92 13.94 26.04
CA ASN A 417 -12.77 13.79 25.14
C ASN A 417 -12.36 12.33 25.17
N ILE A 418 -12.23 11.70 24.01
CA ILE A 418 -11.97 10.26 23.90
C ILE A 418 -10.74 10.13 23.06
N LYS A 419 -9.65 9.64 23.65
CA LYS A 419 -8.39 9.47 22.94
C LYS A 419 -8.15 8.04 22.53
N GLY A 420 -7.57 7.89 21.35
CA GLY A 420 -7.18 6.60 20.84
C GLY A 420 -6.55 6.70 19.45
N THR A 421 -6.22 5.54 18.91
CA THR A 421 -5.65 5.39 17.57
C THR A 421 -6.55 4.50 16.72
N ALA A 422 -6.48 4.68 15.40
CA ALA A 422 -7.26 3.85 14.47
C ALA A 422 -7.00 2.37 14.73
N ALA A 423 -8.06 1.55 14.78
CA ALA A 423 -7.89 0.11 14.88
C ALA A 423 -7.21 -0.39 13.60
N VAL A 424 -6.18 -1.24 13.77
CA VAL A 424 -5.49 -1.87 12.65
C VAL A 424 -6.29 -3.05 12.10
N ASP A 425 -6.37 -3.18 10.78
CA ASP A 425 -7.08 -4.27 10.11
C ASP A 425 -6.18 -5.52 10.04
N LYS A 426 -6.64 -6.61 10.66
CA LYS A 426 -5.95 -7.90 10.70
C LYS A 426 -6.67 -9.00 9.93
N ASP A 427 -7.78 -8.70 9.24
CA ASP A 427 -8.62 -9.73 8.62
C ASP A 427 -7.84 -10.48 7.53
N ALA A 428 -7.12 -9.75 6.66
CA ALA A 428 -6.30 -10.37 5.61
C ALA A 428 -5.21 -11.29 6.17
N LEU A 429 -4.52 -10.87 7.24
CA LEU A 429 -3.49 -11.67 7.92
C LEU A 429 -4.10 -12.93 8.53
N ASN A 430 -5.23 -12.80 9.24
CA ASN A 430 -5.94 -13.90 9.88
C ASN A 430 -6.46 -14.92 8.86
N ASP A 431 -7.00 -14.46 7.73
CA ASP A 431 -7.47 -15.32 6.63
C ASP A 431 -6.31 -16.13 6.03
N GLN A 432 -5.15 -15.52 5.81
CA GLN A 432 -3.97 -16.23 5.32
C GLN A 432 -3.40 -17.22 6.33
N ILE A 433 -3.37 -16.87 7.62
CA ILE A 433 -3.00 -17.80 8.70
C ILE A 433 -3.91 -19.03 8.65
N ALA A 434 -5.23 -18.83 8.57
CA ALA A 434 -6.20 -19.92 8.51
C ALA A 434 -6.06 -20.79 7.24
N ALA A 435 -5.67 -20.19 6.10
CA ALA A 435 -5.39 -20.93 4.87
C ALA A 435 -4.10 -21.76 4.97
N ALA A 436 -3.00 -21.16 5.45
CA ALA A 436 -1.72 -21.82 5.61
C ALA A 436 -1.80 -23.02 6.60
N GLU A 437 -2.59 -22.89 7.66
CA GLU A 437 -2.84 -23.98 8.63
C GLU A 437 -3.53 -25.22 8.03
N GLN A 438 -4.14 -25.11 6.84
CA GLN A 438 -4.81 -26.23 6.17
C GLN A 438 -3.87 -27.05 5.27
N LEU A 439 -2.66 -26.53 4.99
CA LEU A 439 -1.67 -27.21 4.17
C LEU A 439 -1.06 -28.40 4.91
N LYS A 440 -0.52 -29.39 4.17
CA LYS A 440 0.06 -30.60 4.76
C LYS A 440 1.53 -30.76 4.39
N ALA A 441 2.34 -31.05 5.40
CA ALA A 441 3.78 -31.24 5.23
C ALA A 441 4.17 -32.34 4.22
N GLU A 442 3.32 -33.36 4.04
CA GLU A 442 3.59 -34.50 3.13
C GLU A 442 3.52 -34.13 1.65
N ASP A 443 2.84 -33.04 1.30
CA ASP A 443 2.65 -32.61 -0.09
C ASP A 443 3.85 -31.77 -0.59
N TYR A 444 4.78 -31.38 0.28
CA TYR A 444 5.84 -30.41 -0.02
C TYR A 444 7.23 -30.88 0.40
N THR A 445 8.28 -30.26 -0.16
CA THR A 445 9.66 -30.51 0.27
C THR A 445 9.90 -30.03 1.69
N GLU A 446 10.83 -30.68 2.40
CA GLU A 446 11.16 -30.33 3.79
C GLU A 446 11.65 -28.88 3.92
N ASN A 447 12.42 -28.38 2.94
CA ASN A 447 12.98 -27.04 2.97
C ASN A 447 11.90 -25.96 2.77
N SER A 448 11.04 -26.11 1.76
CA SER A 448 9.98 -25.13 1.49
C SER A 448 8.93 -25.13 2.59
N TRP A 449 8.63 -26.31 3.16
CA TRP A 449 7.73 -26.44 4.30
C TRP A 449 8.26 -25.74 5.56
N ALA A 450 9.55 -25.89 5.86
CA ALA A 450 10.18 -25.24 7.02
C ALA A 450 10.11 -23.71 6.92
N ALA A 451 10.37 -23.14 5.73
CA ALA A 451 10.29 -21.71 5.49
C ALA A 451 8.85 -21.17 5.67
N MET A 452 7.84 -21.87 5.14
CA MET A 452 6.43 -21.51 5.33
C MET A 452 6.03 -21.54 6.81
N GLN A 453 6.47 -22.56 7.56
CA GLN A 453 6.19 -22.66 9.00
C GLN A 453 6.82 -21.54 9.84
N GLU A 454 8.00 -21.06 9.45
CA GLU A 454 8.63 -19.90 10.10
C GLU A 454 7.81 -18.63 9.85
N ALA A 455 7.41 -18.38 8.60
CA ALA A 455 6.55 -17.25 8.25
C ALA A 455 5.18 -17.31 8.95
N LEU A 456 4.55 -18.49 9.02
CA LEU A 456 3.28 -18.70 9.73
C LEU A 456 3.41 -18.42 11.23
N THR A 457 4.55 -18.76 11.84
CA THR A 457 4.80 -18.46 13.25
C THR A 457 4.95 -16.96 13.49
N ALA A 458 5.67 -16.25 12.62
CA ALA A 458 5.80 -14.80 12.70
C ALA A 458 4.46 -14.09 12.49
N ALA A 459 3.69 -14.51 11.49
CA ALA A 459 2.35 -13.99 11.20
C ALA A 459 1.40 -14.10 12.40
N LYS A 460 1.38 -15.25 13.09
CA LYS A 460 0.57 -15.43 14.31
C LYS A 460 0.99 -14.53 15.45
N ALA A 461 2.29 -14.28 15.62
CA ALA A 461 2.78 -13.37 16.65
C ALA A 461 2.28 -11.93 16.41
N VAL A 462 2.33 -11.46 15.16
CA VAL A 462 1.80 -10.13 14.78
C VAL A 462 0.27 -10.07 14.92
N ALA A 463 -0.44 -11.14 14.57
CA ALA A 463 -1.89 -11.21 14.73
C ALA A 463 -2.32 -11.09 16.20
N GLU A 464 -1.58 -11.72 17.14
CA GLU A 464 -1.84 -11.67 18.58
C GLU A 464 -1.39 -10.36 19.26
N ASP A 465 -0.52 -9.57 18.63
CA ASP A 465 0.02 -8.33 19.19
C ASP A 465 -0.99 -7.17 19.05
N SER A 466 -1.62 -6.75 20.13
CA SER A 466 -2.56 -5.60 20.15
C SER A 466 -1.89 -4.26 19.85
N THR A 467 -0.57 -4.21 19.79
CA THR A 467 0.20 -2.99 19.50
C THR A 467 0.83 -3.00 18.11
N ALA A 468 0.64 -4.07 17.33
CA ALA A 468 1.16 -4.15 15.97
C ALA A 468 0.62 -3.01 15.09
N SER A 469 1.51 -2.33 14.39
CA SER A 469 1.16 -1.32 13.39
C SER A 469 0.61 -1.97 12.11
N GLN A 470 -0.16 -1.22 11.32
CA GLN A 470 -0.65 -1.71 10.02
C GLN A 470 0.51 -2.14 9.12
N ALA A 471 1.63 -1.42 9.14
CA ALA A 471 2.83 -1.78 8.37
C ALA A 471 3.42 -3.14 8.80
N GLU A 472 3.43 -3.45 10.10
CA GLU A 472 3.88 -4.77 10.58
C GLU A 472 2.91 -5.88 10.17
N ILE A 473 1.59 -5.60 10.17
CA ILE A 473 0.55 -6.53 9.73
C ILE A 473 0.66 -6.79 8.23
N ASP A 474 0.81 -5.75 7.41
CA ASP A 474 0.97 -5.86 5.96
C ASP A 474 2.26 -6.61 5.62
N GLN A 475 3.35 -6.34 6.35
CA GLN A 475 4.62 -7.06 6.18
C GLN A 475 4.49 -8.55 6.53
N ALA A 476 3.81 -8.87 7.64
CA ALA A 476 3.56 -10.25 8.05
C ALA A 476 2.67 -10.99 7.04
N THR A 477 1.66 -10.31 6.50
CA THR A 477 0.77 -10.82 5.45
C THR A 477 1.57 -11.11 4.18
N ALA A 478 2.37 -10.16 3.69
CA ALA A 478 3.22 -10.35 2.52
C ALA A 478 4.21 -11.50 2.72
N ALA A 479 4.89 -11.56 3.87
CA ALA A 479 5.86 -12.62 4.16
C ALA A 479 5.23 -14.03 4.22
N LEU A 480 4.03 -14.16 4.80
CA LEU A 480 3.30 -15.42 4.80
C LEU A 480 2.85 -15.80 3.38
N SER A 481 2.31 -14.84 2.63
CA SER A 481 1.91 -15.03 1.24
C SER A 481 3.08 -15.50 0.38
N ASP A 482 4.24 -14.86 0.48
CA ASP A 482 5.46 -15.22 -0.26
C ASP A 482 5.94 -16.62 0.12
N ALA A 483 5.92 -16.97 1.40
CA ALA A 483 6.37 -18.28 1.87
C ALA A 483 5.41 -19.40 1.45
N VAL A 484 4.09 -19.13 1.39
CA VAL A 484 3.10 -20.06 0.82
C VAL A 484 3.30 -20.21 -0.69
N ALA A 485 3.55 -19.11 -1.41
CA ALA A 485 3.82 -19.15 -2.85
C ALA A 485 5.14 -19.86 -3.19
N ALA A 486 6.11 -19.89 -2.28
CA ALA A 486 7.40 -20.57 -2.42
C ALA A 486 7.37 -22.07 -2.03
N LEU A 487 6.19 -22.64 -1.76
CA LEU A 487 6.08 -24.07 -1.48
C LEU A 487 6.39 -24.91 -2.72
N GLU A 488 7.31 -25.86 -2.59
CA GLU A 488 7.70 -26.81 -3.64
C GLU A 488 7.05 -28.17 -3.36
N GLU A 489 6.33 -28.75 -4.32
CA GLU A 489 5.70 -30.07 -4.16
C GLU A 489 6.73 -31.20 -4.00
N ALA A 490 6.41 -32.20 -3.18
CA ALA A 490 7.21 -33.41 -3.06
C ALA A 490 7.03 -34.31 -4.30
N ILE A 491 8.09 -34.57 -5.05
CA ILE A 491 8.06 -35.46 -6.24
C ILE A 491 8.06 -36.93 -5.79
N ASP A 492 7.05 -37.70 -6.21
CA ASP A 492 7.04 -39.16 -6.13
C ASP A 492 7.91 -39.76 -7.27
N ASP A 493 9.17 -40.09 -6.98
CA ASP A 493 10.14 -40.60 -7.96
C ASP A 493 10.07 -42.13 -8.19
N THR A 494 9.07 -42.79 -7.60
CA THR A 494 8.96 -44.25 -7.62
C THR A 494 8.86 -44.82 -9.02
N ALA A 495 9.62 -45.90 -9.27
CA ALA A 495 9.56 -46.66 -10.50
C ALA A 495 8.21 -47.34 -10.64
N SER A 496 7.64 -47.30 -11.85
CA SER A 496 6.40 -48.01 -12.14
C SER A 496 6.55 -49.52 -12.00
N ASP A 497 5.46 -50.20 -11.63
CA ASP A 497 5.38 -51.67 -11.60
C ASP A 497 5.88 -52.32 -12.90
N ALA A 498 5.69 -51.67 -14.04
CA ALA A 498 6.14 -52.15 -15.34
C ALA A 498 7.67 -52.14 -15.48
N ALA A 499 8.32 -51.06 -15.03
CA ALA A 499 9.77 -50.93 -15.05
C ALA A 499 10.44 -51.92 -14.08
N ILE A 500 9.85 -52.09 -12.88
CA ILE A 500 10.31 -53.08 -11.89
C ILE A 500 10.20 -54.50 -12.46
N LYS A 501 9.08 -54.84 -13.10
CA LYS A 501 8.90 -56.16 -13.77
C LYS A 501 9.89 -56.38 -14.91
N ALA A 502 10.22 -55.34 -15.68
CA ALA A 502 11.21 -55.44 -16.75
C ALA A 502 12.61 -55.75 -16.21
N LEU A 503 13.01 -55.09 -15.10
CA LEU A 503 14.27 -55.38 -14.42
C LEU A 503 14.30 -56.80 -13.85
N GLN A 504 13.20 -57.27 -13.23
CA GLN A 504 13.06 -58.66 -12.77
C GLN A 504 13.27 -59.67 -13.91
N ALA A 505 12.58 -59.48 -15.04
CA ALA A 505 12.70 -60.36 -16.19
C ALA A 505 14.12 -60.38 -16.78
N MET A 506 14.82 -59.24 -16.74
CA MET A 506 16.20 -59.15 -17.23
C MET A 506 17.19 -59.85 -16.29
N VAL A 507 17.01 -59.72 -14.97
CA VAL A 507 17.78 -60.47 -13.96
C VAL A 507 17.58 -61.98 -14.12
N GLU A 508 16.36 -62.45 -14.37
CA GLU A 508 16.08 -63.87 -14.64
C GLU A 508 16.82 -64.38 -15.88
N LYS A 509 16.79 -63.62 -16.99
CA LYS A 509 17.51 -63.96 -18.22
C LYS A 509 19.02 -63.97 -18.01
N ALA A 510 19.57 -62.98 -17.32
CA ALA A 510 20.99 -62.89 -17.01
C ALA A 510 21.48 -64.08 -16.18
N ASN A 511 20.69 -64.49 -15.17
CA ASN A 511 20.97 -65.68 -14.36
C ASN A 511 20.91 -66.98 -15.17
N ALA A 512 19.99 -67.08 -16.14
CA ALA A 512 19.83 -68.26 -16.98
C ALA A 512 21.02 -68.52 -17.92
N LEU A 513 21.84 -67.51 -18.23
CA LEU A 513 23.06 -67.66 -19.02
C LEU A 513 24.13 -68.53 -18.33
N GLY A 514 24.11 -68.63 -17.00
CA GLY A 514 25.04 -69.50 -16.24
C GLY A 514 26.52 -69.17 -16.44
N SER A 515 26.84 -67.90 -16.75
CA SER A 515 28.20 -67.43 -17.00
C SER A 515 28.95 -67.09 -15.71
N ASP A 516 30.23 -67.46 -15.64
CA ASP A 516 31.14 -67.12 -14.54
C ASP A 516 31.81 -65.73 -14.73
N ASP A 517 31.35 -64.92 -15.69
CA ASP A 517 31.91 -63.60 -15.94
C ASP A 517 31.66 -62.64 -14.76
N ALA A 518 32.74 -62.04 -14.27
CA ALA A 518 32.71 -61.23 -13.06
C ALA A 518 31.91 -59.92 -13.24
N ALA A 519 31.88 -59.36 -14.46
CA ALA A 519 31.15 -58.13 -14.73
C ALA A 519 29.64 -58.40 -14.84
N LEU A 520 29.25 -59.52 -15.44
CA LEU A 520 27.85 -59.96 -15.47
C LEU A 520 27.32 -60.27 -14.07
N GLN A 521 28.09 -60.99 -13.25
CA GLN A 521 27.66 -61.29 -11.88
C GLN A 521 27.50 -60.02 -11.02
N ALA A 522 28.43 -59.06 -11.15
CA ALA A 522 28.32 -57.77 -10.46
C ALA A 522 27.09 -56.95 -10.91
N ALA A 523 26.76 -56.99 -12.20
CA ALA A 523 25.58 -56.31 -12.73
C ALA A 523 24.26 -56.98 -12.28
N ILE A 524 24.24 -58.31 -12.17
CA ILE A 524 23.10 -59.07 -11.60
C ILE A 524 22.89 -58.68 -10.13
N GLU A 525 23.94 -58.64 -9.32
CA GLU A 525 23.85 -58.26 -7.91
C GLU A 525 23.35 -56.82 -7.73
N ALA A 526 23.86 -55.87 -8.53
CA ALA A 526 23.40 -54.48 -8.50
C ALA A 526 21.94 -54.34 -8.90
N ALA A 527 21.50 -55.09 -9.92
CA ALA A 527 20.11 -55.11 -10.35
C ALA A 527 19.17 -55.73 -9.30
N GLN A 528 19.60 -56.78 -8.61
CA GLN A 528 18.83 -57.39 -7.53
C GLN A 528 18.72 -56.45 -6.32
N ALA A 529 19.77 -55.70 -6.00
CA ALA A 529 19.73 -54.72 -4.91
C ALA A 529 18.65 -53.65 -5.14
N VAL A 530 18.52 -53.16 -6.37
CA VAL A 530 17.45 -52.20 -6.75
C VAL A 530 16.05 -52.84 -6.63
N LEU A 531 15.91 -54.12 -6.97
CA LEU A 531 14.63 -54.84 -6.83
C LEU A 531 14.23 -55.14 -5.38
N ASP A 532 15.18 -55.12 -4.45
CA ASP A 532 14.97 -55.37 -3.03
C ASP A 532 14.60 -54.08 -2.25
N GLU A 533 14.64 -52.91 -2.89
CA GLU A 533 14.19 -51.64 -2.31
C GLU A 533 12.66 -51.61 -2.15
N GLU A 534 12.14 -51.03 -1.06
CA GLU A 534 10.67 -50.92 -0.86
C GLU A 534 10.00 -50.03 -1.91
N THR A 535 10.71 -49.02 -2.39
CA THR A 535 10.24 -47.99 -3.34
C THR A 535 11.41 -47.57 -4.24
N PRO A 536 11.85 -48.42 -5.19
CA PRO A 536 12.99 -48.08 -6.03
C PRO A 536 12.65 -46.90 -6.95
N SER A 537 13.57 -45.96 -7.11
CA SER A 537 13.35 -44.83 -8.01
C SER A 537 13.40 -45.26 -9.48
N ALA A 538 12.68 -44.53 -10.34
CA ALA A 538 12.71 -44.76 -11.79
C ALA A 538 14.15 -44.75 -12.33
N THR A 539 15.02 -43.87 -11.81
CA THR A 539 16.43 -43.76 -12.20
C THR A 539 17.25 -44.98 -11.77
N ALA A 540 17.03 -45.51 -10.57
CA ALA A 540 17.73 -46.70 -10.07
C ALA A 540 17.39 -47.93 -10.93
N VAL A 541 16.11 -48.12 -11.26
CA VAL A 541 15.64 -49.25 -12.10
C VAL A 541 16.23 -49.19 -13.50
N VAL A 542 16.24 -48.01 -14.13
CA VAL A 542 16.83 -47.83 -15.47
C VAL A 542 18.35 -48.06 -15.44
N THR A 543 19.05 -47.55 -14.43
CA THR A 543 20.51 -47.74 -14.31
C THR A 543 20.88 -49.21 -14.13
N ALA A 544 20.10 -49.95 -13.34
CA ALA A 544 20.27 -51.39 -13.18
C ALA A 544 20.04 -52.17 -14.48
N LEU A 545 18.97 -51.85 -15.23
CA LEU A 545 18.68 -52.45 -16.54
C LEU A 545 19.84 -52.22 -17.53
N LEU A 546 20.42 -51.02 -17.53
CA LEU A 546 21.55 -50.64 -18.38
C LEU A 546 22.79 -51.48 -18.12
N ASN A 547 23.26 -51.46 -16.88
CA ASN A 547 24.48 -52.17 -16.48
C ASN A 547 24.34 -53.68 -16.74
N LEU A 548 23.15 -54.22 -16.49
CA LEU A 548 22.86 -55.63 -16.73
C LEU A 548 22.85 -55.99 -18.23
N SER A 549 22.22 -55.15 -19.07
CA SER A 549 22.22 -55.33 -20.53
C SER A 549 23.62 -55.29 -21.13
N GLU A 550 24.44 -54.31 -20.74
CA GLU A 550 25.80 -54.19 -21.23
C GLU A 550 26.67 -55.37 -20.80
N ALA A 551 26.52 -55.82 -19.56
CA ALA A 551 27.28 -56.96 -19.05
C ALA A 551 26.85 -58.28 -19.72
N MET A 552 25.55 -58.49 -19.99
CA MET A 552 25.07 -59.65 -20.75
C MET A 552 25.65 -59.68 -22.18
N GLN A 553 25.68 -58.53 -22.85
CA GLN A 553 26.25 -58.42 -24.20
C GLN A 553 27.77 -58.66 -24.24
N ALA A 554 28.49 -58.25 -23.20
CA ALA A 554 29.93 -58.43 -23.12
C ALA A 554 30.34 -59.91 -23.00
N VAL A 555 29.51 -60.75 -22.37
CA VAL A 555 29.74 -62.20 -22.25
C VAL A 555 29.64 -62.92 -23.60
N ASN A 556 28.78 -62.45 -24.51
CA ASN A 556 28.59 -63.04 -25.85
C ASN A 556 29.60 -62.51 -26.90
N ALA A 557 30.65 -61.80 -26.48
CA ALA A 557 31.62 -61.17 -27.39
C ALA A 557 32.48 -62.14 -28.23
N GLY A 558 32.41 -63.45 -27.99
CA GLY A 558 33.11 -64.51 -28.74
C GLY A 558 32.21 -65.46 -29.54
N GLU A 559 30.90 -65.21 -29.61
CA GLU A 559 29.95 -66.10 -30.27
C GLU A 559 29.93 -65.95 -31.80
N SER A 560 29.46 -66.99 -32.51
CA SER A 560 29.27 -66.92 -33.96
C SER A 560 28.24 -65.86 -34.33
N VAL A 561 28.39 -65.24 -35.51
CA VAL A 561 27.43 -64.27 -36.08
C VAL A 561 25.97 -64.76 -35.97
N ASP A 562 25.74 -66.07 -36.12
CA ASP A 562 24.40 -66.66 -36.02
C ASP A 562 23.79 -66.57 -34.61
N ALA A 563 24.60 -66.69 -33.54
CA ALA A 563 24.12 -66.57 -32.16
C ALA A 563 23.81 -65.11 -31.80
N LEU A 564 24.69 -64.17 -32.21
CA LEU A 564 24.42 -62.74 -32.08
C LEU A 564 23.15 -62.32 -32.83
N ARG A 565 22.86 -62.94 -33.98
CA ARG A 565 21.63 -62.71 -34.72
C ARG A 565 20.39 -63.20 -33.96
N GLU A 566 20.46 -64.36 -33.32
CA GLU A 566 19.38 -64.88 -32.45
C GLU A 566 19.13 -63.96 -31.24
N ASP A 567 20.19 -63.42 -30.62
CA ASP A 567 20.08 -62.50 -29.48
C ASP A 567 19.45 -61.15 -29.84
N VAL A 568 19.86 -60.57 -30.97
CA VAL A 568 19.28 -59.31 -31.46
C VAL A 568 17.79 -59.52 -31.80
N GLN A 569 17.43 -60.67 -32.39
CA GLN A 569 16.03 -61.03 -32.62
C GLN A 569 15.23 -61.16 -31.31
N ALA A 570 15.80 -61.81 -30.29
CA ALA A 570 15.13 -61.94 -28.99
C ALA A 570 14.91 -60.58 -28.30
N THR A 571 15.82 -59.61 -28.53
CA THR A 571 15.70 -58.24 -28.01
C THR A 571 14.61 -57.46 -28.75
N ILE A 572 14.54 -57.60 -30.08
CA ILE A 572 13.44 -57.06 -30.90
C ILE A 572 12.09 -57.58 -30.42
N ASP A 573 11.98 -58.89 -30.22
CA ASP A 573 10.75 -59.55 -29.77
C ASP A 573 10.32 -59.03 -28.39
N PHE A 574 11.27 -58.90 -27.46
CA PHE A 574 11.00 -58.36 -26.13
C PHE A 574 10.48 -56.91 -26.18
N ILE A 575 11.13 -56.03 -26.94
CA ILE A 575 10.71 -54.61 -27.08
C ILE A 575 9.32 -54.53 -27.70
N ASN A 576 9.05 -55.31 -28.74
CA ASN A 576 7.74 -55.33 -29.39
C ASN A 576 6.63 -55.86 -28.47
N GLU A 577 6.92 -56.90 -27.69
CA GLU A 577 5.93 -57.54 -26.82
C GLU A 577 5.71 -56.79 -25.51
N ASN A 578 6.72 -56.12 -24.95
CA ASN A 578 6.64 -55.57 -23.58
C ASN A 578 6.73 -54.04 -23.51
N ILE A 579 7.09 -53.35 -24.59
CA ILE A 579 7.21 -51.88 -24.62
C ILE A 579 6.29 -51.27 -25.69
N LEU A 580 6.36 -51.77 -26.93
CA LEU A 580 5.61 -51.18 -28.04
C LEU A 580 4.17 -51.71 -28.16
N ASN A 581 3.76 -52.64 -27.28
CA ASN A 581 2.41 -53.20 -27.22
C ASN A 581 1.42 -52.26 -26.49
N ASP A 582 1.93 -51.40 -25.61
CA ASP A 582 1.20 -50.41 -24.83
C ASP A 582 2.05 -49.15 -24.71
N THR A 583 1.74 -48.16 -25.54
CA THR A 583 2.50 -46.89 -25.62
C THR A 583 1.71 -45.72 -25.03
N GLU A 584 0.64 -46.00 -24.29
CA GLU A 584 -0.16 -44.98 -23.63
C GLU A 584 0.67 -44.29 -22.53
N GLY A 585 0.73 -42.96 -22.56
CA GLY A 585 1.56 -42.17 -21.63
C GLY A 585 3.05 -42.03 -22.00
N LEU A 586 3.48 -42.53 -23.17
CA LEU A 586 4.87 -42.42 -23.65
C LEU A 586 5.02 -41.34 -24.73
N ARG A 587 6.17 -40.65 -24.78
CA ARG A 587 6.45 -39.57 -25.74
C ARG A 587 6.37 -40.05 -27.20
N PRO A 588 5.44 -39.54 -28.04
CA PRO A 588 5.19 -40.07 -29.38
C PRO A 588 6.42 -40.09 -30.30
N ALA A 589 7.26 -39.05 -30.31
CA ALA A 589 8.46 -39.03 -31.15
C ALA A 589 9.52 -40.03 -30.67
N LYS A 590 9.61 -40.28 -29.36
CA LYS A 590 10.53 -41.28 -28.79
C LYS A 590 10.04 -42.70 -29.01
N VAL A 591 8.72 -42.93 -28.92
CA VAL A 591 8.10 -44.18 -29.37
C VAL A 591 8.42 -44.41 -30.86
N GLN A 592 8.36 -43.38 -31.69
CA GLN A 592 8.72 -43.50 -33.10
C GLN A 592 10.22 -43.81 -33.29
N ALA A 593 11.11 -43.14 -32.55
CA ALA A 593 12.55 -43.41 -32.59
C ALA A 593 12.88 -44.85 -32.16
N LEU A 594 12.17 -45.39 -31.16
CA LEU A 594 12.28 -46.80 -30.77
C LEU A 594 11.77 -47.74 -31.88
N ARG A 595 10.63 -47.44 -32.51
CA ARG A 595 10.13 -48.20 -33.67
C ARG A 595 11.14 -48.21 -34.83
N ASP A 596 11.77 -47.07 -35.09
CA ASP A 596 12.77 -46.94 -36.16
C ASP A 596 14.05 -47.72 -35.82
N ALA A 597 14.51 -47.67 -34.57
CA ALA A 597 15.67 -48.44 -34.11
C ALA A 597 15.41 -49.95 -34.14
N VAL A 598 14.22 -50.39 -33.72
CA VAL A 598 13.77 -51.80 -33.80
C VAL A 598 13.75 -52.26 -35.26
N LYS A 599 13.22 -51.44 -36.16
CA LYS A 599 13.21 -51.74 -37.59
C LYS A 599 14.62 -51.85 -38.16
N ALA A 600 15.49 -50.89 -37.86
CA ALA A 600 16.87 -50.90 -38.33
C ALA A 600 17.62 -52.14 -37.82
N ALA A 601 17.35 -52.59 -36.59
CA ALA A 601 17.92 -53.82 -36.09
C ALA A 601 17.35 -55.07 -36.75
N GLN A 602 16.04 -55.09 -37.04
CA GLN A 602 15.43 -56.17 -37.82
C GLN A 602 16.05 -56.27 -39.22
N ASP A 603 16.30 -55.14 -39.87
CA ASP A 603 16.96 -55.10 -41.19
C ASP A 603 18.37 -55.69 -41.13
N VAL A 604 19.12 -55.47 -40.04
CA VAL A 604 20.46 -56.06 -39.83
C VAL A 604 20.38 -57.56 -39.48
N VAL A 605 19.35 -57.98 -38.74
CA VAL A 605 19.11 -59.39 -38.44
C VAL A 605 18.76 -60.17 -39.72
N ASP A 606 17.95 -59.58 -40.60
CA ASP A 606 17.49 -60.19 -41.84
C ASP A 606 18.58 -60.25 -42.92
N ASP A 607 19.67 -59.48 -42.78
CA ASP A 607 20.83 -59.53 -43.67
C ASP A 607 21.71 -60.76 -43.36
N PRO A 608 21.79 -61.76 -44.27
CA PRO A 608 22.60 -62.95 -44.06
C PRO A 608 24.12 -62.65 -44.00
N ASP A 609 24.55 -61.51 -44.55
CA ASP A 609 25.96 -61.09 -44.61
C ASP A 609 26.36 -60.11 -43.49
N ALA A 610 25.42 -59.73 -42.60
CA ALA A 610 25.68 -58.83 -41.49
C ALA A 610 26.83 -59.31 -40.60
N SER A 611 27.75 -58.40 -40.29
CA SER A 611 28.87 -58.65 -39.39
C SER A 611 28.44 -58.67 -37.92
N ALA A 612 29.25 -59.31 -37.08
CA ALA A 612 29.06 -59.28 -35.63
C ALA A 612 29.04 -57.85 -35.06
N ASP A 613 29.79 -56.91 -35.65
CA ASP A 613 29.84 -55.52 -35.20
C ASP A 613 28.57 -54.75 -35.60
N GLU A 614 27.99 -55.06 -36.77
CA GLU A 614 26.71 -54.48 -37.21
C GLU A 614 25.56 -54.94 -36.31
N LEU A 615 25.51 -56.24 -35.96
CA LEU A 615 24.52 -56.78 -35.00
C LEU A 615 24.66 -56.14 -33.61
N LYS A 616 25.89 -55.97 -33.12
CA LYS A 616 26.15 -55.28 -31.84
C LYS A 616 25.75 -53.80 -31.88
N ALA A 617 26.04 -53.11 -32.98
CA ALA A 617 25.67 -51.70 -33.15
C ALA A 617 24.15 -51.52 -33.21
N ALA A 618 23.44 -52.40 -33.93
CA ALA A 618 21.99 -52.45 -33.99
C ALA A 618 21.37 -52.66 -32.60
N ASN A 619 21.89 -53.62 -31.83
CA ASN A 619 21.41 -53.88 -30.47
C ASN A 619 21.61 -52.68 -29.54
N LYS A 620 22.77 -52.04 -29.62
CA LYS A 620 23.09 -50.84 -28.85
C LYS A 620 22.15 -49.68 -29.19
N ALA A 621 21.85 -49.48 -30.48
CA ALA A 621 20.95 -48.44 -30.95
C ALA A 621 19.50 -48.66 -30.47
N MET A 622 18.99 -49.90 -30.53
CA MET A 622 17.67 -50.24 -29.96
C MET A 622 17.61 -49.97 -28.46
N THR A 623 18.62 -50.43 -27.73
CA THR A 623 18.67 -50.25 -26.27
C THR A 623 18.71 -48.77 -25.91
N LYS A 624 19.49 -47.96 -26.65
CA LYS A 624 19.52 -46.50 -26.47
C LYS A 624 18.18 -45.83 -26.77
N ALA A 625 17.52 -46.18 -27.87
CA ALA A 625 16.22 -45.62 -28.20
C ALA A 625 15.14 -45.99 -27.16
N ALA A 626 15.25 -47.17 -26.53
CA ALA A 626 14.37 -47.57 -25.43
C ALA A 626 14.64 -46.79 -24.14
N GLN A 627 15.89 -46.36 -23.90
CA GLN A 627 16.27 -45.50 -22.77
C GLN A 627 15.67 -44.10 -22.91
N GLU A 628 15.83 -43.49 -24.10
CA GLU A 628 15.32 -42.16 -24.40
C GLU A 628 13.79 -42.09 -24.40
N LEU A 629 13.08 -43.21 -24.23
CA LEU A 629 11.63 -43.23 -24.10
C LEU A 629 11.15 -42.59 -22.78
N TRP A 630 11.97 -42.66 -21.72
CA TRP A 630 11.57 -42.40 -20.33
C TRP A 630 12.26 -41.18 -19.67
N GLU A 631 13.01 -40.36 -20.42
CA GLU A 631 13.53 -39.10 -19.87
C GLU A 631 12.38 -38.09 -19.68
N ILE A 632 12.13 -37.67 -18.44
CA ILE A 632 11.13 -36.64 -18.12
C ILE A 632 11.71 -35.25 -18.44
N VAL A 633 10.93 -34.42 -19.12
CA VAL A 633 11.16 -32.97 -19.24
C VAL A 633 10.01 -32.29 -18.51
N THR A 634 10.27 -31.62 -17.39
CA THR A 634 9.25 -30.90 -16.62
C THR A 634 8.91 -29.57 -17.31
N LYS A 635 7.61 -29.23 -17.41
CA LYS A 635 7.09 -28.02 -18.08
C LYS A 635 6.34 -27.05 -17.15
N ALA A 636 6.24 -27.41 -15.87
CA ALA A 636 5.45 -26.65 -14.88
C ALA A 636 5.86 -25.16 -14.82
N GLU A 637 7.16 -24.88 -14.83
CA GLU A 637 7.69 -23.51 -14.81
C GLU A 637 7.29 -22.70 -16.05
N LEU A 638 7.28 -23.34 -17.23
CA LEU A 638 6.87 -22.70 -18.48
C LEU A 638 5.36 -22.41 -18.50
N GLU A 639 4.54 -23.32 -17.99
CA GLU A 639 3.08 -23.16 -17.92
C GLU A 639 2.68 -22.03 -16.95
N ALA A 640 3.31 -21.96 -15.77
CA ALA A 640 3.11 -20.88 -14.82
C ALA A 640 3.51 -19.51 -15.40
N LEU A 641 4.63 -19.45 -16.12
CA LEU A 641 5.08 -18.21 -16.76
C LEU A 641 4.17 -17.77 -17.92
N ILE A 642 3.60 -18.72 -18.67
CA ILE A 642 2.58 -18.43 -19.69
C ILE A 642 1.33 -17.80 -19.06
N GLU A 643 0.87 -18.33 -17.93
CA GLU A 643 -0.29 -17.79 -17.22
C GLU A 643 -0.02 -16.35 -16.76
N ALA A 644 1.11 -16.10 -16.10
CA ALA A 644 1.54 -14.76 -15.71
C ALA A 644 1.64 -13.81 -16.90
N ALA A 645 2.27 -14.24 -18.00
CA ALA A 645 2.44 -13.44 -19.21
C ALA A 645 1.09 -13.00 -19.82
N ASN A 646 0.07 -13.86 -19.82
CA ASN A 646 -1.26 -13.51 -20.33
C ASN A 646 -1.92 -12.37 -19.52
N GLY A 647 -1.62 -12.25 -18.22
CA GLY A 647 -2.14 -11.18 -17.37
C GLY A 647 -1.70 -9.77 -17.77
N TYR A 648 -0.57 -9.62 -18.48
CA TYR A 648 -0.07 -8.32 -18.93
C TYR A 648 -0.71 -7.83 -20.23
N LEU A 649 -1.46 -8.67 -20.96
CA LEU A 649 -2.04 -8.31 -22.26
C LEU A 649 -3.15 -7.25 -22.17
N ASP A 650 -3.74 -7.07 -20.99
CA ASP A 650 -4.78 -6.08 -20.71
C ASP A 650 -4.23 -4.79 -20.07
N GLY A 651 -2.90 -4.64 -19.94
CA GLY A 651 -2.24 -3.48 -19.31
C GLY A 651 -1.99 -2.29 -20.26
N ASP A 652 -1.71 -1.12 -19.68
CA ASP A 652 -1.43 0.16 -20.38
C ASP A 652 0.00 0.24 -20.95
N TYR A 653 0.34 -0.71 -21.84
CA TYR A 653 1.63 -0.80 -22.51
C TYR A 653 1.56 -0.37 -23.98
N THR A 654 2.70 -0.02 -24.57
CA THR A 654 2.80 0.35 -25.99
C THR A 654 2.34 -0.82 -26.86
N ALA A 655 1.70 -0.49 -27.98
CA ALA A 655 1.22 -1.50 -28.93
C ALA A 655 2.36 -2.41 -29.42
N GLU A 656 3.55 -1.85 -29.65
CA GLU A 656 4.73 -2.62 -30.06
C GLU A 656 5.19 -3.64 -29.01
N SER A 657 5.18 -3.28 -27.72
CA SER A 657 5.65 -4.19 -26.65
C SER A 657 4.62 -5.27 -26.31
N LEU A 658 3.32 -4.96 -26.39
CA LEU A 658 2.24 -5.96 -26.28
C LEU A 658 2.24 -6.96 -27.45
N GLU A 659 2.52 -6.50 -28.68
CA GLU A 659 2.63 -7.40 -29.84
C GLU A 659 3.82 -8.37 -29.68
N ALA A 660 4.95 -7.89 -29.14
CA ALA A 660 6.11 -8.72 -28.82
C ALA A 660 5.82 -9.76 -27.72
N LEU A 661 5.14 -9.36 -26.65
CA LEU A 661 4.71 -10.25 -25.58
C LEU A 661 3.74 -11.33 -26.10
N GLN A 662 2.73 -10.94 -26.87
CA GLN A 662 1.76 -11.88 -27.44
C GLN A 662 2.43 -12.92 -28.36
N ALA A 663 3.44 -12.51 -29.13
CA ALA A 663 4.24 -13.41 -29.95
C ALA A 663 5.05 -14.41 -29.10
N ALA A 664 5.67 -13.95 -28.01
CA ALA A 664 6.42 -14.80 -27.09
C ALA A 664 5.50 -15.80 -26.35
N ILE A 665 4.31 -15.37 -25.90
CA ILE A 665 3.29 -16.25 -25.31
C ILE A 665 2.90 -17.36 -26.29
N THR A 666 2.66 -17.01 -27.56
CA THR A 666 2.28 -17.97 -28.59
C THR A 666 3.40 -19.00 -28.83
N ALA A 667 4.66 -18.57 -28.83
CA ALA A 667 5.82 -19.46 -28.98
C ALA A 667 5.98 -20.38 -27.75
N ALA A 668 5.87 -19.83 -26.54
CA ALA A 668 5.93 -20.58 -25.28
C ALA A 668 4.80 -21.62 -25.17
N GLN A 669 3.57 -21.25 -25.52
CA GLN A 669 2.42 -22.17 -25.59
C GLN A 669 2.64 -23.28 -26.62
N THR A 670 3.33 -22.99 -27.73
CA THR A 670 3.68 -24.01 -28.72
C THR A 670 4.64 -25.05 -28.13
N VAL A 671 5.62 -24.62 -27.31
CA VAL A 671 6.56 -25.50 -26.62
C VAL A 671 5.89 -26.27 -25.48
N ALA A 672 5.04 -25.61 -24.67
CA ALA A 672 4.30 -26.26 -23.60
C ALA A 672 3.36 -27.37 -24.12
N ASN A 673 2.63 -27.09 -25.20
CA ASN A 673 1.74 -28.06 -25.86
C ASN A 673 2.49 -29.12 -26.70
N ASN A 674 3.82 -29.01 -26.86
CA ASN A 674 4.61 -30.00 -27.59
C ASN A 674 5.08 -31.10 -26.64
N ASP A 675 4.39 -32.24 -26.63
CA ASP A 675 4.73 -33.44 -25.82
C ASP A 675 6.16 -33.96 -26.03
N ASP A 676 6.82 -33.55 -27.12
CA ASP A 676 8.19 -33.93 -27.47
C ASP A 676 9.24 -32.83 -27.19
N ALA A 677 8.88 -31.74 -26.50
CA ALA A 677 9.79 -30.65 -26.18
C ALA A 677 11.00 -31.13 -25.36
N THR A 678 12.19 -30.69 -25.76
CA THR A 678 13.44 -30.92 -25.04
C THR A 678 13.60 -29.93 -23.88
N THR A 679 14.44 -30.26 -22.90
CA THR A 679 14.78 -29.34 -21.80
C THR A 679 15.33 -28.01 -22.32
N SER A 680 16.10 -28.02 -23.42
CA SER A 680 16.61 -26.78 -24.03
C SER A 680 15.48 -25.93 -24.60
N GLU A 681 14.54 -26.54 -25.33
CA GLU A 681 13.39 -25.81 -25.90
C GLU A 681 12.49 -25.22 -24.81
N VAL A 682 12.28 -25.95 -23.70
CA VAL A 682 11.55 -25.43 -22.53
C VAL A 682 12.31 -24.28 -21.89
N THR A 683 13.63 -24.39 -21.71
CA THR A 683 14.47 -23.33 -21.12
C THR A 683 14.52 -22.07 -22.00
N ASP A 684 14.66 -22.26 -23.32
CA ASP A 684 14.68 -21.16 -24.28
C ASP A 684 13.32 -20.46 -24.31
N ALA A 685 12.21 -21.22 -24.28
CA ALA A 685 10.87 -20.66 -24.21
C ALA A 685 10.61 -19.86 -22.92
N ILE A 686 11.09 -20.34 -21.77
CA ILE A 686 11.04 -19.60 -20.50
C ILE A 686 11.82 -18.29 -20.62
N THR A 687 13.04 -18.37 -21.15
CA THR A 687 13.95 -17.20 -21.28
C THR A 687 13.37 -16.15 -22.22
N ASP A 688 12.86 -16.55 -23.38
CA ASP A 688 12.28 -15.66 -24.36
C ASP A 688 11.01 -14.99 -23.83
N LEU A 689 10.17 -15.74 -23.11
CA LEU A 689 8.95 -15.21 -22.50
C LEU A 689 9.25 -14.21 -21.37
N ALA A 690 10.22 -14.53 -20.49
CA ALA A 690 10.66 -13.62 -19.44
C ALA A 690 11.26 -12.32 -19.99
N ASN A 691 12.05 -12.41 -21.07
CA ASN A 691 12.60 -11.24 -21.75
C ASN A 691 11.51 -10.37 -22.39
N ALA A 692 10.45 -10.98 -22.92
CA ALA A 692 9.33 -10.26 -23.51
C ALA A 692 8.51 -9.50 -22.43
N ILE A 693 8.30 -10.11 -21.25
CA ILE A 693 7.68 -9.42 -20.09
C ILE A 693 8.56 -8.26 -19.64
N ALA A 694 9.87 -8.47 -19.49
CA ALA A 694 10.81 -7.42 -19.09
C ALA A 694 10.95 -6.29 -20.12
N GLY A 695 10.59 -6.55 -21.38
CA GLY A 695 10.59 -5.59 -22.48
C GLY A 695 9.28 -4.84 -22.69
N LEU A 696 8.31 -4.98 -21.77
CA LEU A 696 7.08 -4.17 -21.78
C LEU A 696 7.41 -2.70 -21.53
N GLU A 697 6.95 -1.83 -22.43
CA GLU A 697 7.12 -0.39 -22.34
C GLU A 697 5.77 0.24 -22.02
N SER A 698 5.66 0.94 -20.89
CA SER A 698 4.43 1.63 -20.50
C SER A 698 4.11 2.74 -21.51
N ILE A 699 2.82 3.02 -21.74
CA ILE A 699 2.43 4.24 -22.44
C ILE A 699 2.78 5.43 -21.55
N THR A 700 3.94 6.04 -21.77
CA THR A 700 4.18 7.40 -21.29
C THR A 700 3.31 8.31 -22.14
N LEU A 701 2.16 8.73 -21.61
CA LEU A 701 1.56 9.98 -22.05
C LEU A 701 2.65 11.03 -21.84
N ASP A 702 3.12 11.67 -22.91
CA ASP A 702 3.76 12.98 -22.79
C ASP A 702 2.71 13.89 -22.13
N THR A 703 2.72 13.92 -20.80
CA THR A 703 2.32 15.08 -20.02
C THR A 703 3.53 15.96 -19.88
#